data_AF-A0A165U9J1-F1
#
_entry.id   AF-A0A165U9J1-F1
#
_cell.length_a   1.000
_cell.length_b   1.000
_cell.length_c   1.000
_cell.angle_alpha   90.00
_cell.angle_beta   90.00
_cell.angle_gamma   90.00
#
_symmetry.space_group_name_H-M   'P 1'
#
loop_
_entity.id
_entity.type
_entity.pdbx_description
1 polymer ?
#
loop_
_entity_poly.entity_id
_entity_poly.type
_entity_poly.pdbx_seq_one_letter_code
_entity_poly.pdbx_strand_id
1 'polypeptide(L)'
;MPNQNQPNDQWWVNDQTPDNPFGKSDDYEAYLDYVGALPRSLSPEIAAEPLVINVTDLNDHPEYKAAAIGALKMWSAVTPFEFVIVDDAPYDADVHWMEIVSPELGEPSDGSAFSNNRKVSIGQRFHDTEPNKTDIGGYVFDSFIHEFGHEFGLNHPGLYNYSGPGGVQINYLNNATWIYDRQQYSVMSYFDGIDVGETTRWSASTPLMADIEATIRRFFSEIDENGERTYQTIDLNTGDNTYGFNSTEYGYELTSSGMQHDIGFVIHDTGGVDTIDFSGSTAGTILDLRAGQFSSVNGHSNNVSIFAGHNADQTEYYIENGIGSNYDDILIGNDGDNVLDGRGGADKMAGGKGDDVYFVDSADDIVREEADGGNDTIIVLNSDLDLGEVENVENIIYVGGTPTQPVDTGDDDTSSDSGDSLTSLIFGDEDNNTLEGGAGGDTIFGLDGDDLIIGGRDSLASRDINNTIAVEDLEDQTESDDGNDVLYGGRGNDTIFGGAGDDILDGGDGDDTLMGQDGVDIFRGGDGIDTVDYSHESPFQLLVNLETNVASGGTASGDTFYSIENLIGSDDRIDRFIGTDDNNHFWGRGGGDVFNGGGGDDILDGGNDGDLLYGDEGNDTLIGGSGQDYLDGGEGIDTVVYSGSSEGVTVDLANGTARGGDADGPVQIVGRGTVIRHDIIVDVENVVGSFFDDHLIGNDQTNELSGGSGNDILTGGEGADVLNGGRGSDTADYSDATSGVNLNLGRGKSEGDTYISIENLSGSGHNDRMKGDNATNTLTGQGGNDVLRGGKGDDVLFGDFADQGEPIPRPGMGTGYATLGPDATNNSIATAFDISNNFSLTEDPDIFDSTTVLHTTVNATGNGQGGYYGIELAAGTTITVDIDGIADPNVHDSWVRLLDADGNIVEQNDDGGGDPGSTSNRDSSIVFIVEETGTYYILEGAWSPDAPGNGWSEAVPEGSTYKLNVSVEFPPEPIQPGEAGNDKLYGGKGSDFLDGGLGADILVGGAGEDSFRFSTELGNDNVDKIKDFSVGEDLILLDNGIFAELGGTGALDLTAFHMSAAGVSQDAADRIIYDSDSGALLYDADGSGDIGAIQFAQMQTGLSLSADDFVIV
;
A
#
# COMPACT_ATOMS: atom_id res chain seq x y z
N MET A 1 -31.86 -20.39 38.44
CA MET A 1 -32.35 -21.57 37.69
C MET A 1 -33.84 -21.39 37.52
N PRO A 2 -34.33 -21.15 36.30
CA PRO A 2 -35.74 -20.84 36.08
C PRO A 2 -36.64 -22.03 36.47
N ASN A 3 -37.85 -21.67 36.84
CA ASN A 3 -38.90 -22.51 37.39
C ASN A 3 -39.24 -23.66 36.43
N GLN A 4 -39.19 -24.92 36.90
CA GLN A 4 -39.40 -26.16 36.10
C GLN A 4 -40.84 -26.36 35.55
N ASN A 5 -41.63 -25.31 35.39
CA ASN A 5 -43.02 -25.38 34.93
C ASN A 5 -43.36 -24.46 33.76
N GLN A 6 -42.42 -23.73 33.18
CA GLN A 6 -42.64 -23.20 31.82
C GLN A 6 -42.26 -24.31 30.81
N PRO A 7 -43.16 -24.71 29.90
CA PRO A 7 -42.76 -25.57 28.79
C PRO A 7 -41.69 -24.83 27.98
N ASN A 8 -40.71 -25.55 27.44
CA ASN A 8 -39.58 -25.06 26.61
C ASN A 8 -39.99 -24.29 25.33
N ASP A 9 -41.26 -23.89 25.18
CA ASP A 9 -41.87 -23.42 23.94
C ASP A 9 -42.27 -21.93 23.99
N GLN A 10 -41.82 -21.12 24.96
CA GLN A 10 -42.14 -19.68 25.05
C GLN A 10 -40.91 -18.83 25.35
N TRP A 11 -39.88 -18.89 24.50
CA TRP A 11 -38.63 -18.14 24.68
C TRP A 11 -38.79 -16.62 24.55
N TRP A 12 -39.81 -16.16 23.83
CA TRP A 12 -40.16 -14.73 23.64
C TRP A 12 -40.84 -14.11 24.89
N VAL A 13 -41.01 -14.89 25.96
CA VAL A 13 -41.48 -14.42 27.26
C VAL A 13 -40.27 -14.31 28.19
N ASN A 14 -39.74 -13.09 28.32
CA ASN A 14 -38.66 -12.78 29.24
C ASN A 14 -39.19 -12.67 30.68
N ASP A 15 -39.24 -13.79 31.42
CA ASP A 15 -39.71 -13.78 32.83
C ASP A 15 -38.67 -13.14 33.75
N GLN A 16 -38.82 -11.83 33.94
CA GLN A 16 -37.96 -11.00 34.80
C GLN A 16 -38.44 -10.94 36.25
N THR A 17 -39.43 -11.77 36.64
CA THR A 17 -39.95 -11.77 38.01
C THR A 17 -38.81 -12.08 39.00
N PRO A 18 -38.48 -11.17 39.93
CA PRO A 18 -37.41 -11.42 40.88
C PRO A 18 -37.64 -12.69 41.69
N ASP A 19 -36.62 -13.54 41.76
CA ASP A 19 -36.61 -14.69 42.66
C ASP A 19 -36.85 -14.20 44.10
N ASN A 20 -37.87 -14.73 44.78
CA ASN A 20 -38.21 -14.34 46.15
C ASN A 20 -37.97 -15.50 47.16
N PRO A 21 -36.75 -16.05 47.27
CA PRO A 21 -36.47 -17.19 48.14
C PRO A 21 -36.54 -16.82 49.63
N PHE A 22 -36.50 -15.53 49.95
CA PHE A 22 -36.46 -15.02 51.33
C PHE A 22 -37.78 -14.41 51.82
N GLY A 23 -38.84 -14.45 51.00
CA GLY A 23 -40.17 -13.97 51.36
C GLY A 23 -40.22 -12.46 51.64
N LYS A 24 -39.48 -11.67 50.86
CA LYS A 24 -39.54 -10.20 50.86
C LYS A 24 -40.87 -9.74 50.24
N SER A 25 -41.24 -8.48 50.49
CA SER A 25 -42.46 -7.91 49.91
C SER A 25 -42.31 -7.70 48.40
N ASP A 26 -43.34 -8.08 47.65
CA ASP A 26 -43.48 -7.93 46.19
C ASP A 26 -44.37 -6.75 45.77
N ASP A 27 -44.91 -6.00 46.74
CA ASP A 27 -45.70 -4.79 46.53
C ASP A 27 -44.81 -3.63 46.03
N TYR A 28 -44.74 -3.49 44.70
CA TYR A 28 -43.89 -2.52 44.00
C TYR A 28 -44.32 -1.07 44.25
N GLU A 29 -45.63 -0.81 44.37
CA GLU A 29 -46.17 0.53 44.63
C GLU A 29 -45.74 1.06 46.00
N ALA A 30 -45.84 0.22 47.03
CA ALA A 30 -45.38 0.60 48.37
C ALA A 30 -43.84 0.75 48.44
N TYR A 31 -43.10 0.04 47.58
CA TYR A 31 -41.66 0.22 47.42
C TYR A 31 -41.32 1.59 46.81
N LEU A 32 -41.94 1.96 45.69
CA LEU A 32 -41.74 3.27 45.04
C LEU A 32 -42.13 4.44 45.94
N ASP A 33 -43.28 4.35 46.62
CA ASP A 33 -43.70 5.35 47.60
C ASP A 33 -42.68 5.53 48.73
N TYR A 34 -42.03 4.44 49.16
CA TYR A 34 -41.02 4.50 50.22
C TYR A 34 -39.69 5.08 49.72
N VAL A 35 -39.22 4.64 48.55
CA VAL A 35 -38.00 5.17 47.91
C VAL A 35 -38.16 6.66 47.68
N GLY A 36 -39.27 7.12 47.11
CA GLY A 36 -39.53 8.53 46.84
C GLY A 36 -39.89 9.40 48.06
N ALA A 37 -39.74 8.92 49.31
CA ALA A 37 -40.23 9.62 50.52
C ALA A 37 -39.16 10.33 51.36
N LEU A 38 -37.92 10.53 50.89
CA LEU A 38 -36.91 11.22 51.69
C LEU A 38 -37.27 12.72 51.78
N PRO A 39 -37.36 13.31 53.00
CA PRO A 39 -37.61 14.73 53.14
C PRO A 39 -36.36 15.56 52.80
N ARG A 40 -36.40 16.27 51.66
CA ARG A 40 -35.39 17.24 51.20
C ARG A 40 -36.04 18.57 50.85
N SER A 41 -35.24 19.61 50.63
CA SER A 41 -35.70 20.95 50.27
C SER A 41 -36.16 21.11 48.82
N LEU A 42 -35.95 20.13 47.94
CA LEU A 42 -36.48 20.15 46.58
C LEU A 42 -38.00 19.98 46.62
N SER A 43 -38.73 20.94 46.04
CA SER A 43 -40.18 20.87 45.82
C SER A 43 -40.48 20.77 44.33
N PRO A 44 -41.69 20.32 43.93
CA PRO A 44 -42.09 20.28 42.52
C PRO A 44 -41.91 21.64 41.81
N GLU A 45 -42.17 22.75 42.49
CA GLU A 45 -42.02 24.09 41.90
C GLU A 45 -40.56 24.49 41.67
N ILE A 46 -39.61 23.92 42.41
CA ILE A 46 -38.17 24.15 42.20
C ILE A 46 -37.63 23.20 41.14
N ALA A 47 -38.11 21.95 41.14
CA ALA A 47 -37.72 20.91 40.17
C ALA A 47 -38.13 21.23 38.72
N ALA A 48 -39.18 22.04 38.53
CA ALA A 48 -39.65 22.48 37.22
C ALA A 48 -38.80 23.61 36.59
N GLU A 49 -37.74 24.07 37.25
CA GLU A 49 -36.84 25.12 36.77
C GLU A 49 -35.38 24.60 36.80
N PRO A 50 -34.47 25.15 35.98
CA PRO A 50 -33.07 24.71 35.96
C PRO A 50 -32.40 24.82 37.33
N LEU A 51 -31.87 23.69 37.83
CA LEU A 51 -31.17 23.60 39.10
C LEU A 51 -29.72 24.06 38.95
N VAL A 52 -29.36 25.15 39.62
CA VAL A 52 -28.00 25.71 39.55
C VAL A 52 -27.07 24.95 40.51
N ILE A 53 -26.10 24.21 39.98
CA ILE A 53 -25.20 23.33 40.74
C ILE A 53 -23.80 23.92 40.80
N ASN A 54 -23.28 24.13 42.01
CA ASN A 54 -21.93 24.64 42.22
C ASN A 54 -20.93 23.51 42.39
N VAL A 55 -19.90 23.48 41.54
CA VAL A 55 -18.81 22.48 41.54
C VAL A 55 -17.43 23.11 41.68
N THR A 56 -17.36 24.41 42.04
CA THR A 56 -16.11 25.18 42.12
C THR A 56 -15.08 24.54 43.04
N ASP A 57 -15.52 23.90 44.13
CA ASP A 57 -14.64 23.20 45.09
C ASP A 57 -13.97 21.95 44.49
N LEU A 58 -14.44 21.45 43.33
CA LEU A 58 -13.83 20.34 42.60
C LEU A 58 -12.80 20.79 41.55
N ASN A 59 -12.54 22.09 41.40
CA ASN A 59 -11.59 22.58 40.38
C ASN A 59 -10.16 22.06 40.55
N ASP A 60 -9.76 21.72 41.78
CA ASP A 60 -8.45 21.10 42.08
C ASP A 60 -8.47 19.56 41.90
N HIS A 61 -9.60 18.99 41.51
CA HIS A 61 -9.85 17.55 41.26
C HIS A 61 -10.64 17.36 39.96
N PRO A 62 -10.04 17.65 38.78
CA PRO A 62 -10.74 17.69 37.50
C PRO A 62 -11.45 16.38 37.15
N GLU A 63 -10.89 15.23 37.55
CA GLU A 63 -11.49 13.91 37.35
C GLU A 63 -12.76 13.69 38.19
N TYR A 64 -12.81 14.19 39.44
CA TYR A 64 -14.03 14.17 40.26
C TYR A 64 -15.06 15.16 39.73
N LYS A 65 -14.61 16.32 39.23
CA LYS A 65 -15.48 17.32 38.62
C LYS A 65 -16.16 16.76 37.38
N ALA A 66 -15.40 16.10 36.49
CA ALA A 66 -15.94 15.44 35.31
C ALA A 66 -16.96 14.35 35.69
N ALA A 67 -16.64 13.49 36.66
CA ALA A 67 -17.56 12.47 37.15
C ALA A 67 -18.86 13.05 37.73
N ALA A 68 -18.77 14.12 38.53
CA ALA A 68 -19.94 14.79 39.10
C ALA A 68 -20.83 15.42 38.02
N ILE A 69 -20.25 16.08 37.02
CA ILE A 69 -20.99 16.67 35.89
C ILE A 69 -21.61 15.57 35.03
N GLY A 70 -20.87 14.50 34.73
CA GLY A 70 -21.36 13.34 34.00
C GLY A 70 -22.54 12.68 34.71
N ALA A 71 -22.44 12.41 36.01
CA ALA A 71 -23.55 11.85 36.79
C ALA A 71 -24.80 12.75 36.81
N LEU A 72 -24.65 14.09 36.85
CA LEU A 72 -25.79 15.01 36.68
C LEU A 72 -26.39 14.93 35.27
N LYS A 73 -25.54 14.83 34.23
CA LYS A 73 -25.98 14.64 32.85
C LYS A 73 -26.81 13.35 32.74
N MET A 74 -26.40 12.28 33.40
CA MET A 74 -27.17 11.03 33.41
C MET A 74 -28.50 11.14 34.15
N TRP A 75 -28.60 11.97 35.20
CA TRP A 75 -29.90 12.28 35.80
C TRP A 75 -30.83 13.03 34.85
N SER A 76 -30.33 14.01 34.09
CA SER A 76 -31.13 14.76 33.11
C SER A 76 -31.41 13.97 31.83
N ALA A 77 -30.63 12.94 31.51
CA ALA A 77 -30.86 12.09 30.35
C ALA A 77 -32.09 11.18 30.52
N VAL A 78 -32.47 10.87 31.76
CA VAL A 78 -33.58 9.96 32.07
C VAL A 78 -34.71 10.59 32.89
N THR A 79 -34.56 11.86 33.30
CA THR A 79 -35.60 12.61 34.01
C THR A 79 -35.70 14.04 33.49
N PRO A 80 -36.85 14.73 33.66
CA PRO A 80 -37.02 16.12 33.22
C PRO A 80 -36.22 17.18 34.00
N PHE A 81 -35.21 16.78 34.78
CA PHE A 81 -34.37 17.75 35.48
C PHE A 81 -33.45 18.48 34.50
N GLU A 82 -33.38 19.79 34.64
CA GLU A 82 -32.39 20.62 33.95
C GLU A 82 -31.33 21.13 34.93
N PHE A 83 -30.06 21.11 34.53
CA PHE A 83 -28.94 21.52 35.39
C PHE A 83 -28.13 22.66 34.77
N VAL A 84 -27.77 23.64 35.59
CA VAL A 84 -26.84 24.72 35.21
C VAL A 84 -25.59 24.61 36.08
N ILE A 85 -24.45 24.32 35.48
CA ILE A 85 -23.18 24.12 36.19
C ILE A 85 -22.49 25.47 36.43
N VAL A 86 -22.05 25.69 37.67
CA VAL A 86 -21.24 26.85 38.08
C VAL A 86 -19.93 26.36 38.68
N ASP A 87 -18.82 26.73 38.06
CA ASP A 87 -17.47 26.31 38.46
C ASP A 87 -16.48 27.46 38.63
N ASP A 88 -16.90 28.71 38.40
CA ASP A 88 -16.07 29.91 38.42
C ASP A 88 -16.39 30.87 39.57
N ALA A 89 -17.33 30.50 40.44
CA ALA A 89 -17.81 31.32 41.55
C ALA A 89 -17.96 30.51 42.85
N PRO A 90 -17.69 31.11 44.04
CA PRO A 90 -17.91 30.44 45.31
C PRO A 90 -19.40 30.14 45.53
N TYR A 91 -19.70 29.10 46.31
CA TYR A 91 -21.09 28.73 46.61
C TYR A 91 -21.87 29.85 47.31
N ASP A 92 -23.06 30.16 46.79
CA ASP A 92 -24.04 31.09 47.36
C ASP A 92 -25.40 30.38 47.49
N ALA A 93 -25.85 30.14 48.72
CA ALA A 93 -27.09 29.41 49.00
C ALA A 93 -28.38 30.16 48.59
N ASP A 94 -28.30 31.44 48.22
CA ASP A 94 -29.43 32.20 47.69
C ASP A 94 -29.58 32.04 46.16
N VAL A 95 -28.55 31.56 45.46
CA VAL A 95 -28.50 31.45 43.99
C VAL A 95 -28.27 30.01 43.52
N HIS A 96 -27.33 29.29 44.14
CA HIS A 96 -26.97 27.92 43.78
C HIS A 96 -27.83 26.94 44.58
N TRP A 97 -28.55 26.05 43.90
CA TRP A 97 -29.41 25.06 44.55
C TRP A 97 -28.60 24.01 45.34
N MET A 98 -27.45 23.55 44.84
CA MET A 98 -26.62 22.54 45.52
C MET A 98 -25.12 22.86 45.41
N GLU A 99 -24.36 22.48 46.43
CA GLU A 99 -22.90 22.53 46.48
C GLU A 99 -22.31 21.11 46.41
N ILE A 100 -21.33 20.88 45.53
CA ILE A 100 -20.59 19.62 45.44
C ILE A 100 -19.15 19.86 45.88
N VAL A 101 -18.68 19.08 46.85
CA VAL A 101 -17.34 19.22 47.43
C VAL A 101 -16.62 17.88 47.56
N SER A 102 -15.31 17.86 47.31
CA SER A 102 -14.45 16.69 47.60
C SER A 102 -13.65 16.94 48.89
N PRO A 103 -13.51 15.98 49.81
CA PRO A 103 -12.60 16.10 50.94
C PRO A 103 -11.13 16.11 50.49
N GLU A 104 -10.30 16.97 51.07
CA GLU A 104 -8.84 16.96 50.88
C GLU A 104 -8.19 15.74 51.58
N LEU A 105 -7.11 15.20 50.99
CA LEU A 105 -6.33 14.08 51.56
C LEU A 105 -5.93 14.35 53.02
N GLY A 106 -6.50 13.59 53.95
CA GLY A 106 -6.18 13.64 55.39
C GLY A 106 -7.24 14.27 56.29
N GLU A 107 -8.37 14.70 55.73
CA GLU A 107 -9.54 15.14 56.52
C GLU A 107 -10.29 13.94 57.16
N PRO A 108 -10.93 14.10 58.34
CA PRO A 108 -11.65 13.01 59.02
C PRO A 108 -12.80 12.37 58.22
N SER A 109 -13.25 13.05 57.17
CA SER A 109 -14.34 12.68 56.26
C SER A 109 -13.84 12.04 54.95
N ASP A 110 -12.53 11.78 54.83
CA ASP A 110 -11.88 11.32 53.60
C ASP A 110 -12.40 9.96 53.08
N GLY A 111 -13.02 9.13 53.93
CA GLY A 111 -13.58 7.82 53.57
C GLY A 111 -15.09 7.69 53.80
N SER A 112 -15.88 8.73 53.50
CA SER A 112 -17.35 8.70 53.52
C SER A 112 -17.93 9.40 52.29
N ALA A 113 -18.98 8.84 51.66
CA ALA A 113 -19.90 9.58 50.80
C ALA A 113 -21.09 10.05 51.66
N PHE A 114 -21.55 11.29 51.49
CA PHE A 114 -22.77 11.77 52.14
C PHE A 114 -23.42 12.95 51.41
N SER A 115 -24.73 13.03 51.56
CA SER A 115 -25.62 14.09 51.11
C SER A 115 -26.35 14.76 52.29
N ASN A 116 -26.32 16.08 52.38
CA ASN A 116 -26.90 16.84 53.50
C ASN A 116 -27.65 18.11 53.07
N ASN A 117 -28.69 17.92 52.27
CA ASN A 117 -29.75 18.86 51.95
C ASN A 117 -29.19 20.14 51.34
N ARG A 118 -28.92 20.05 50.04
CA ARG A 118 -28.21 21.00 49.17
C ARG A 118 -26.68 20.89 49.21
N LYS A 119 -26.14 19.76 49.69
CA LYS A 119 -24.69 19.53 49.72
C LYS A 119 -24.38 18.06 49.50
N VAL A 120 -23.50 17.76 48.55
CA VAL A 120 -22.99 16.41 48.28
C VAL A 120 -21.48 16.39 48.47
N SER A 121 -20.98 15.33 49.08
CA SER A 121 -19.55 15.09 49.19
C SER A 121 -19.19 13.62 49.06
N ILE A 122 -18.21 13.33 48.19
CA ILE A 122 -17.67 11.99 47.96
C ILE A 122 -16.21 11.96 48.39
N GLY A 123 -15.89 11.10 49.35
CA GLY A 123 -14.54 10.94 49.89
C GLY A 123 -13.59 10.14 49.00
N GLN A 124 -12.30 10.48 49.07
CA GLN A 124 -11.23 9.89 48.24
C GLN A 124 -10.72 8.53 48.70
N ARG A 125 -11.04 8.10 49.94
CA ARG A 125 -10.44 6.94 50.64
C ARG A 125 -11.20 5.61 50.47
N PHE A 126 -12.37 5.66 49.84
CA PHE A 126 -13.11 4.46 49.49
C PHE A 126 -12.52 3.91 48.19
N HIS A 127 -12.04 2.67 48.25
CA HIS A 127 -11.56 1.95 47.07
C HIS A 127 -10.35 2.58 46.36
N ASP A 128 -9.39 3.15 47.10
CA ASP A 128 -8.13 3.76 46.60
C ASP A 128 -7.26 2.81 45.75
N THR A 129 -7.57 1.53 45.79
CA THR A 129 -6.90 0.47 45.02
C THR A 129 -7.64 0.09 43.74
N GLU A 130 -8.84 0.62 43.50
CA GLU A 130 -9.57 0.40 42.25
C GLU A 130 -9.04 1.33 41.16
N PRO A 131 -8.66 0.78 40.00
CA PRO A 131 -8.34 1.60 38.83
C PRO A 131 -9.61 2.34 38.36
N ASN A 132 -9.44 3.47 37.66
CA ASN A 132 -10.51 4.11 36.88
C ASN A 132 -11.79 4.48 37.66
N LYS A 133 -11.62 4.80 38.95
CA LYS A 133 -12.72 5.05 39.90
C LYS A 133 -13.71 6.17 39.51
N THR A 134 -13.27 7.15 38.72
CA THR A 134 -14.08 8.29 38.26
C THR A 134 -14.72 8.10 36.89
N ASP A 135 -14.32 7.05 36.18
CA ASP A 135 -14.84 6.75 34.85
C ASP A 135 -16.25 6.14 34.98
N ILE A 136 -17.00 6.09 33.89
CA ILE A 136 -18.33 5.45 33.87
C ILE A 136 -18.19 3.98 34.28
N GLY A 137 -19.08 3.51 35.17
CA GLY A 137 -18.98 2.21 35.83
C GLY A 137 -18.07 2.18 37.07
N GLY A 138 -17.27 3.23 37.28
CA GLY A 138 -16.42 3.42 38.43
C GLY A 138 -17.18 3.80 39.70
N TYR A 139 -16.66 3.38 40.85
CA TYR A 139 -17.30 3.57 42.15
C TYR A 139 -17.62 5.04 42.49
N VAL A 140 -16.75 5.99 42.10
CA VAL A 140 -16.97 7.41 42.38
C VAL A 140 -18.09 7.98 41.51
N PHE A 141 -18.17 7.56 40.25
CA PHE A 141 -19.24 7.96 39.33
C PHE A 141 -20.60 7.48 39.83
N ASP A 142 -20.72 6.19 40.14
CA ASP A 142 -21.94 5.58 40.71
C ASP A 142 -22.33 6.23 42.06
N SER A 143 -21.35 6.51 42.92
CA SER A 143 -21.59 7.21 44.19
C SER A 143 -22.14 8.64 44.00
N PHE A 144 -21.74 9.35 42.94
CA PHE A 144 -22.33 10.65 42.62
C PHE A 144 -23.80 10.49 42.21
N ILE A 145 -24.12 9.54 41.33
CA ILE A 145 -25.51 9.25 40.93
C ILE A 145 -26.36 8.97 42.18
N HIS A 146 -25.88 8.11 43.07
CA HIS A 146 -26.54 7.74 44.32
C HIS A 146 -26.79 8.96 45.25
N GLU A 147 -25.75 9.74 45.55
CA GLU A 147 -25.89 10.87 46.48
C GLU A 147 -26.72 12.02 45.90
N PHE A 148 -26.75 12.19 44.57
CA PHE A 148 -27.70 13.10 43.92
C PHE A 148 -29.14 12.60 44.08
N GLY A 149 -29.39 11.29 43.93
CA GLY A 149 -30.71 10.71 44.21
C GLY A 149 -31.21 11.04 45.61
N HIS A 150 -30.34 10.97 46.62
CA HIS A 150 -30.67 11.44 47.96
C HIS A 150 -31.06 12.92 48.03
N GLU A 151 -30.40 13.81 47.29
CA GLU A 151 -30.75 15.24 47.23
C GLU A 151 -32.05 15.49 46.44
N PHE A 152 -32.36 14.61 45.49
CA PHE A 152 -33.65 14.56 44.79
C PHE A 152 -34.75 13.87 45.61
N GLY A 153 -34.45 13.45 46.86
CA GLY A 153 -35.46 12.99 47.79
C GLY A 153 -35.73 11.49 47.73
N LEU A 154 -34.75 10.70 47.26
CA LEU A 154 -34.80 9.25 47.30
C LEU A 154 -34.19 8.69 48.60
N ASN A 155 -34.84 7.68 49.19
CA ASN A 155 -34.32 6.89 50.31
C ASN A 155 -33.57 5.67 49.78
N HIS A 156 -32.67 5.12 50.59
CA HIS A 156 -32.33 3.70 50.45
C HIS A 156 -33.62 2.86 50.55
N PRO A 157 -33.81 1.84 49.70
CA PRO A 157 -34.96 0.92 49.72
C PRO A 157 -35.26 0.25 51.07
N GLY A 158 -34.27 0.15 51.97
CA GLY A 158 -34.40 -0.46 53.29
C GLY A 158 -33.92 0.43 54.43
N LEU A 159 -34.17 -0.04 55.67
CA LEU A 159 -33.73 0.64 56.90
C LEU A 159 -32.29 0.28 57.24
N TYR A 160 -31.35 0.68 56.38
CA TYR A 160 -29.92 0.49 56.57
C TYR A 160 -29.14 1.76 56.20
N ASN A 161 -28.00 1.93 56.86
CA ASN A 161 -27.04 2.99 56.55
C ASN A 161 -25.64 2.48 56.92
N TYR A 162 -24.66 2.74 56.07
CA TYR A 162 -23.28 2.34 56.31
C TYR A 162 -22.73 3.02 57.57
N SER A 163 -22.04 2.23 58.42
CA SER A 163 -21.54 2.71 59.72
C SER A 163 -20.00 2.84 59.78
N GLY A 164 -19.30 2.68 58.65
CA GLY A 164 -17.84 2.66 58.60
C GLY A 164 -17.20 1.28 58.88
N PRO A 165 -15.87 1.16 58.72
CA PRO A 165 -15.13 -0.07 58.99
C PRO A 165 -15.32 -0.57 60.43
N GLY A 166 -15.90 -1.77 60.59
CA GLY A 166 -16.22 -2.36 61.90
C GLY A 166 -17.68 -2.18 62.36
N GLY A 167 -18.55 -1.61 61.53
CA GLY A 167 -20.00 -1.57 61.71
C GLY A 167 -20.69 -2.94 61.60
N VAL A 168 -22.00 -2.98 61.83
CA VAL A 168 -22.80 -4.20 61.61
C VAL A 168 -22.82 -4.49 60.11
N GLN A 169 -22.47 -5.71 59.72
CA GLN A 169 -22.50 -6.13 58.32
C GLN A 169 -23.93 -6.07 57.78
N ILE A 170 -24.15 -5.24 56.77
CA ILE A 170 -25.40 -5.15 56.01
C ILE A 170 -25.38 -6.28 54.99
N ASN A 171 -26.50 -7.00 54.84
CA ASN A 171 -26.65 -8.06 53.83
C ASN A 171 -28.12 -8.18 53.40
N TYR A 172 -28.34 -8.60 52.16
CA TYR A 172 -29.67 -8.66 51.55
C TYR A 172 -30.68 -9.46 52.39
N LEU A 173 -30.26 -10.65 52.87
CA LEU A 173 -31.10 -11.54 53.66
C LEU A 173 -31.70 -10.86 54.91
N ASN A 174 -30.90 -10.10 55.66
CA ASN A 174 -31.31 -9.55 56.94
C ASN A 174 -31.84 -8.10 56.86
N ASN A 175 -31.49 -7.37 55.79
CA ASN A 175 -31.72 -5.91 55.75
C ASN A 175 -32.66 -5.46 54.63
N ALA A 176 -32.76 -6.20 53.52
CA ALA A 176 -33.70 -5.87 52.45
C ALA A 176 -35.15 -6.06 52.89
N THR A 177 -36.02 -5.13 52.52
CA THR A 177 -37.46 -5.18 52.82
C THR A 177 -38.28 -5.68 51.63
N TRP A 178 -37.85 -5.31 50.43
CA TRP A 178 -38.54 -5.55 49.16
C TRP A 178 -37.73 -6.50 48.29
N ILE A 179 -38.37 -7.22 47.36
CA ILE A 179 -37.66 -8.00 46.35
C ILE A 179 -36.84 -7.11 45.42
N TYR A 180 -37.32 -5.89 45.17
CA TYR A 180 -36.73 -4.87 44.29
C TYR A 180 -35.57 -4.09 44.93
N ASP A 181 -35.20 -4.38 46.18
CA ASP A 181 -34.07 -3.74 46.87
C ASP A 181 -32.74 -4.30 46.35
N ARG A 182 -32.39 -3.96 45.11
CA ARG A 182 -31.17 -4.37 44.41
C ARG A 182 -30.81 -3.40 43.30
N GLN A 183 -29.55 -3.39 42.90
CA GLN A 183 -29.01 -2.56 41.81
C GLN A 183 -29.59 -2.87 40.42
N GLN A 184 -30.50 -3.83 40.25
CA GLN A 184 -31.31 -3.91 39.01
C GLN A 184 -32.38 -2.80 38.95
N TYR A 185 -32.94 -2.38 40.10
CA TYR A 185 -34.09 -1.47 40.13
C TYR A 185 -33.74 -0.08 40.64
N SER A 186 -32.76 0.05 41.53
CA SER A 186 -32.44 1.32 42.17
C SER A 186 -30.96 1.40 42.53
N VAL A 187 -30.30 2.47 42.09
CA VAL A 187 -28.92 2.84 42.48
C VAL A 187 -28.84 3.14 43.98
N MET A 188 -29.99 3.42 44.62
CA MET A 188 -30.09 3.64 46.06
C MET A 188 -29.95 2.35 46.87
N SER A 189 -29.93 1.17 46.25
CA SER A 189 -29.71 -0.11 46.93
C SER A 189 -28.23 -0.34 47.25
N TYR A 190 -27.96 -1.03 48.36
CA TYR A 190 -26.63 -1.51 48.72
C TYR A 190 -26.33 -2.94 48.23
N PHE A 191 -27.25 -3.55 47.49
CA PHE A 191 -27.16 -4.96 47.10
C PHE A 191 -27.00 -5.07 45.58
N ASP A 192 -25.84 -5.55 45.15
CA ASP A 192 -25.55 -5.87 43.75
C ASP A 192 -26.14 -7.23 43.35
N GLY A 193 -25.95 -7.61 42.09
CA GLY A 193 -26.38 -8.92 41.58
C GLY A 193 -25.83 -10.10 42.39
N ILE A 194 -24.57 -10.04 42.82
CA ILE A 194 -23.90 -11.11 43.58
C ILE A 194 -24.55 -11.26 44.96
N ASP A 195 -24.90 -10.17 45.64
CA ASP A 195 -25.56 -10.16 46.95
C ASP A 195 -26.95 -10.82 46.93
N VAL A 196 -27.63 -10.80 45.78
CA VAL A 196 -28.93 -11.45 45.56
C VAL A 196 -28.84 -12.84 44.92
N GLY A 197 -27.63 -13.28 44.56
CA GLY A 197 -27.34 -14.65 44.13
C GLY A 197 -27.05 -14.84 42.63
N GLU A 198 -26.80 -13.75 41.90
CA GLU A 198 -26.36 -13.77 40.50
C GLU A 198 -24.85 -14.06 40.39
N THR A 199 -24.39 -14.39 39.19
CA THR A 199 -23.01 -14.86 38.95
C THR A 199 -22.01 -13.74 38.66
N THR A 200 -22.50 -12.56 38.31
CA THR A 200 -21.71 -11.39 37.90
C THR A 200 -22.23 -10.15 38.64
N ARG A 201 -21.40 -9.10 38.69
CA ARG A 201 -21.80 -7.77 39.17
C ARG A 201 -21.60 -6.77 38.04
N TRP A 202 -22.36 -5.69 38.06
CA TRP A 202 -22.23 -4.54 37.18
C TRP A 202 -22.59 -3.28 37.96
N SER A 203 -22.15 -2.12 37.49
CA SER A 203 -22.42 -0.80 38.10
C SER A 203 -23.38 0.02 37.25
N ALA A 204 -24.21 0.86 37.87
CA ALA A 204 -25.14 1.71 37.13
C ALA A 204 -24.40 2.91 36.51
N SER A 205 -24.65 3.21 35.23
CA SER A 205 -24.25 4.48 34.61
C SER A 205 -25.37 5.52 34.62
N THR A 206 -26.63 5.10 34.78
CA THR A 206 -27.80 5.98 34.95
C THR A 206 -28.45 5.78 36.32
N PRO A 207 -29.33 6.71 36.77
CA PRO A 207 -30.40 6.33 37.69
C PRO A 207 -31.20 5.17 37.12
N LEU A 208 -31.68 4.27 37.99
CA LEU A 208 -32.35 3.06 37.56
C LEU A 208 -33.88 3.21 37.60
N MET A 209 -34.61 2.23 37.07
CA MET A 209 -36.03 2.35 36.76
C MET A 209 -36.89 2.81 37.95
N ALA A 210 -36.62 2.35 39.17
CA ALA A 210 -37.35 2.80 40.36
C ALA A 210 -36.93 4.20 40.84
N ASP A 211 -35.69 4.61 40.59
CA ASP A 211 -35.20 5.96 40.91
C ASP A 211 -35.86 7.00 39.99
N ILE A 212 -35.92 6.68 38.70
CA ILE A 212 -36.59 7.47 37.67
C ILE A 212 -38.08 7.60 38.01
N GLU A 213 -38.76 6.47 38.21
CA GLU A 213 -40.20 6.47 38.47
C GLU A 213 -40.56 7.20 39.78
N ALA A 214 -39.81 6.97 40.86
CA ALA A 214 -40.04 7.67 42.13
C ALA A 214 -39.82 9.19 41.99
N THR A 215 -38.86 9.62 41.16
CA THR A 215 -38.56 11.02 40.89
C THR A 215 -39.68 11.66 40.06
N ILE A 216 -40.09 11.03 38.97
CA ILE A 216 -41.18 11.50 38.10
C ILE A 216 -42.49 11.60 38.89
N ARG A 217 -42.84 10.57 39.67
CA ARG A 217 -44.02 10.59 40.56
C ARG A 217 -44.00 11.71 41.58
N ARG A 218 -42.81 12.12 42.02
CA ARG A 218 -42.67 13.13 43.08
C ARG A 218 -42.73 14.55 42.54
N PHE A 219 -42.12 14.83 41.39
CA PHE A 219 -41.92 16.20 40.91
C PHE A 219 -42.66 16.52 39.62
N PHE A 220 -42.86 15.54 38.75
CA PHE A 220 -43.38 15.73 37.39
C PHE A 220 -44.74 15.05 37.18
N SER A 221 -45.50 14.87 38.27
CA SER A 221 -46.88 14.38 38.23
C SER A 221 -47.77 15.11 39.24
N GLU A 222 -49.08 15.05 38.99
CA GLU A 222 -50.12 15.55 39.88
C GLU A 222 -51.04 14.39 40.31
N ILE A 223 -51.58 14.45 41.52
CA ILE A 223 -52.64 13.55 41.98
C ILE A 223 -53.93 14.34 42.09
N ASP A 224 -54.95 13.91 41.37
CA ASP A 224 -56.25 14.59 41.35
C ASP A 224 -57.07 14.36 42.64
N GLU A 225 -58.26 14.98 42.73
CA GLU A 225 -59.15 14.83 43.89
C GLU A 225 -59.66 13.39 44.12
N ASN A 226 -59.58 12.52 43.11
CA ASN A 226 -60.00 11.12 43.15
C ASN A 226 -58.85 10.16 43.51
N GLY A 227 -57.61 10.66 43.56
CA GLY A 227 -56.41 9.86 43.81
C GLY A 227 -55.80 9.27 42.53
N GLU A 228 -56.19 9.74 41.35
CA GLU A 228 -55.63 9.34 40.06
C GLU A 228 -54.41 10.23 39.74
N ARG A 229 -53.32 9.61 39.29
CA ARG A 229 -52.07 10.30 38.98
C ARG A 229 -52.01 10.65 37.49
N THR A 230 -51.69 11.90 37.18
CA THR A 230 -51.46 12.39 35.82
C THR A 230 -50.05 12.95 35.70
N TYR A 231 -49.39 12.72 34.58
CA TYR A 231 -48.00 13.09 34.36
C TYR A 231 -47.89 14.30 33.43
N GLN A 232 -46.75 14.98 33.47
CA GLN A 232 -46.42 16.05 32.52
C GLN A 232 -45.98 15.45 31.17
N THR A 233 -45.93 16.27 30.12
CA THR A 233 -45.21 15.90 28.90
C THR A 233 -43.71 15.96 29.19
N ILE A 234 -43.01 14.91 28.79
CA ILE A 234 -41.59 14.65 28.96
C ILE A 234 -41.05 14.42 27.55
N ASP A 235 -40.15 15.29 27.14
CA ASP A 235 -39.42 15.21 25.86
C ASP A 235 -37.93 15.02 26.22
N LEU A 236 -37.44 13.80 26.10
CA LEU A 236 -36.07 13.35 26.33
C LEU A 236 -35.58 12.53 25.14
N ASN A 237 -34.34 12.76 24.73
CA ASN A 237 -33.63 12.01 23.70
C ASN A 237 -34.38 11.91 22.35
N THR A 238 -35.09 12.98 21.94
CA THR A 238 -36.07 12.92 20.84
C THR A 238 -35.50 12.83 19.40
N GLY A 239 -34.27 12.37 19.22
CA GLY A 239 -33.64 12.22 17.91
C GLY A 239 -33.08 10.82 17.78
N ASP A 240 -32.70 10.42 16.57
CA ASP A 240 -32.28 9.04 16.29
C ASP A 240 -31.02 8.70 17.08
N ASN A 241 -31.16 7.82 18.08
CA ASN A 241 -30.12 7.54 19.06
C ASN A 241 -29.72 6.07 19.07
N THR A 242 -28.41 5.82 19.16
CA THR A 242 -27.85 4.48 19.36
C THR A 242 -27.44 4.32 20.81
N TYR A 243 -27.89 3.24 21.44
CA TYR A 243 -27.61 2.88 22.83
C TYR A 243 -26.90 1.52 22.88
N GLY A 244 -25.89 1.37 23.74
CA GLY A 244 -25.13 0.12 23.84
C GLY A 244 -23.74 0.27 23.23
N PHE A 245 -23.34 -0.62 22.34
CA PHE A 245 -22.12 -0.45 21.54
C PHE A 245 -22.36 0.67 20.50
N ASN A 246 -21.30 1.38 20.11
CA ASN A 246 -21.38 2.48 19.14
C ASN A 246 -22.38 3.58 19.56
N SER A 247 -22.50 3.81 20.87
CA SER A 247 -23.52 4.69 21.42
C SER A 247 -23.27 6.14 21.03
N THR A 248 -24.26 6.80 20.44
CA THR A 248 -24.22 8.23 20.14
C THR A 248 -24.40 9.09 21.40
N GLU A 249 -24.98 8.49 22.45
CA GLU A 249 -25.29 9.19 23.70
C GLU A 249 -24.28 8.95 24.83
N TYR A 250 -23.97 10.03 25.56
CA TYR A 250 -23.01 9.96 26.68
C TYR A 250 -23.55 9.08 27.81
N GLY A 251 -22.74 8.12 28.26
CA GLY A 251 -23.06 7.27 29.42
C GLY A 251 -23.72 5.93 29.10
N TYR A 252 -24.04 5.69 27.82
CA TYR A 252 -24.66 4.45 27.34
C TYR A 252 -23.68 3.51 26.60
N GLU A 253 -22.46 3.98 26.29
CA GLU A 253 -21.42 3.17 25.63
C GLU A 253 -21.03 1.92 26.42
N LEU A 254 -21.22 0.76 25.79
CA LEU A 254 -20.77 -0.56 26.22
C LEU A 254 -19.48 -0.93 25.51
N THR A 255 -18.60 -1.66 26.20
CA THR A 255 -17.35 -2.17 25.61
C THR A 255 -17.21 -3.66 25.87
N SER A 256 -16.42 -4.36 25.04
CA SER A 256 -16.13 -5.79 25.23
C SER A 256 -15.12 -6.07 26.36
N SER A 257 -14.48 -5.03 26.90
CA SER A 257 -13.59 -5.12 28.06
C SER A 257 -13.45 -3.77 28.78
N GLY A 258 -12.88 -3.77 29.99
CA GLY A 258 -12.70 -2.54 30.78
C GLY A 258 -13.88 -2.22 31.69
N MET A 259 -14.00 -0.96 32.13
CA MET A 259 -15.03 -0.57 33.11
C MET A 259 -16.44 -0.55 32.51
N GLN A 260 -16.56 -0.10 31.26
CA GLN A 260 -17.82 -0.03 30.50
C GLN A 260 -18.29 -1.40 29.98
N HIS A 261 -17.50 -2.46 30.15
CA HIS A 261 -18.00 -3.83 29.98
C HIS A 261 -19.01 -4.19 31.08
N ASP A 262 -18.72 -3.79 32.32
CA ASP A 262 -19.47 -4.18 33.51
C ASP A 262 -20.44 -3.08 33.97
N ILE A 263 -21.18 -2.44 33.04
CA ILE A 263 -22.19 -1.43 33.36
C ILE A 263 -23.62 -1.87 33.03
N GLY A 264 -24.56 -1.13 33.60
CA GLY A 264 -25.97 -1.20 33.28
C GLY A 264 -26.63 0.19 33.33
N PHE A 265 -27.70 0.36 32.58
CA PHE A 265 -28.36 1.65 32.39
C PHE A 265 -29.83 1.51 32.03
N VAL A 266 -30.54 2.63 32.14
CA VAL A 266 -31.94 2.76 31.76
C VAL A 266 -32.06 3.81 30.67
N ILE A 267 -32.71 3.44 29.58
CA ILE A 267 -33.03 4.32 28.46
C ILE A 267 -34.41 4.94 28.73
N HIS A 268 -34.52 6.26 28.60
CA HIS A 268 -35.81 6.94 28.60
C HIS A 268 -35.87 7.79 27.35
N ASP A 269 -36.33 7.15 26.27
CA ASP A 269 -36.51 7.78 24.98
C ASP A 269 -37.98 8.16 24.77
N THR A 270 -38.20 9.30 24.13
CA THR A 270 -39.53 9.83 23.79
C THR A 270 -39.60 10.34 22.36
N GLY A 271 -38.76 9.84 21.45
CA GLY A 271 -38.97 9.91 20.01
C GLY A 271 -37.67 9.86 19.20
N GLY A 272 -37.80 9.62 17.91
CA GLY A 272 -36.65 9.28 17.06
C GLY A 272 -36.89 7.90 16.45
N VAL A 273 -35.95 7.45 15.63
CA VAL A 273 -35.79 6.04 15.27
C VAL A 273 -34.51 5.56 15.94
N ASP A 274 -34.67 4.74 16.97
CA ASP A 274 -33.60 4.44 17.91
C ASP A 274 -33.11 3.01 17.79
N THR A 275 -31.82 2.80 18.08
CA THR A 275 -31.15 1.50 18.00
C THR A 275 -30.57 1.10 19.34
N ILE A 276 -30.85 -0.13 19.78
CA ILE A 276 -30.05 -0.79 20.81
C ILE A 276 -29.07 -1.74 20.14
N ASP A 277 -27.78 -1.44 20.25
CA ASP A 277 -26.70 -2.21 19.64
C ASP A 277 -25.95 -3.03 20.70
N PHE A 278 -26.05 -4.36 20.63
CA PHE A 278 -25.29 -5.31 21.46
C PHE A 278 -24.21 -6.10 20.70
N SER A 279 -23.84 -5.62 19.52
CA SER A 279 -22.88 -6.24 18.59
C SER A 279 -21.60 -6.77 19.21
N GLY A 280 -20.94 -5.94 20.02
CA GLY A 280 -19.65 -6.25 20.61
C GLY A 280 -19.73 -7.13 21.86
N SER A 281 -20.89 -7.72 22.15
CA SER A 281 -21.08 -8.45 23.41
C SER A 281 -20.16 -9.67 23.53
N THR A 282 -19.71 -9.95 24.75
CA THR A 282 -18.79 -11.07 25.05
C THR A 282 -19.50 -12.40 25.31
N ALA A 283 -20.83 -12.43 25.26
CA ALA A 283 -21.67 -13.61 25.41
C ALA A 283 -23.05 -13.34 24.80
N GLY A 284 -23.80 -14.41 24.51
CA GLY A 284 -25.19 -14.30 24.07
C GLY A 284 -26.05 -13.45 25.02
N THR A 285 -26.94 -12.69 24.41
CA THR A 285 -27.68 -11.57 24.95
C THR A 285 -29.18 -11.87 24.97
N ILE A 286 -29.90 -11.12 25.79
CA ILE A 286 -31.36 -11.01 25.69
C ILE A 286 -31.64 -9.53 25.49
N LEU A 287 -32.07 -9.16 24.29
CA LEU A 287 -32.42 -7.80 23.92
C LEU A 287 -33.94 -7.69 23.90
N ASP A 288 -34.50 -6.86 24.78
CA ASP A 288 -35.95 -6.68 24.94
C ASP A 288 -36.31 -5.21 24.73
N LEU A 289 -36.87 -4.89 23.55
CA LEU A 289 -37.23 -3.54 23.12
C LEU A 289 -38.53 -3.02 23.77
N ARG A 290 -39.18 -3.80 24.63
CA ARG A 290 -40.44 -3.41 25.25
C ARG A 290 -40.18 -2.51 26.45
N ALA A 291 -40.89 -1.39 26.49
CA ALA A 291 -40.83 -0.47 27.62
C ALA A 291 -41.17 -1.17 28.95
N GLY A 292 -40.33 -0.91 29.97
CA GLY A 292 -40.41 -1.51 31.30
C GLY A 292 -39.78 -2.89 31.44
N GLN A 293 -39.19 -3.45 30.37
CA GLN A 293 -38.47 -4.71 30.39
C GLN A 293 -36.95 -4.49 30.51
N PHE A 294 -36.27 -5.53 30.99
CA PHE A 294 -34.82 -5.61 31.10
C PHE A 294 -34.19 -6.47 30.00
N SER A 295 -33.07 -5.97 29.48
CA SER A 295 -32.14 -6.65 28.61
C SER A 295 -30.90 -7.13 29.37
N SER A 296 -30.20 -8.10 28.78
CA SER A 296 -29.03 -8.78 29.31
C SER A 296 -27.92 -8.76 28.28
N VAL A 297 -26.78 -8.16 28.63
CA VAL A 297 -25.62 -8.02 27.72
C VAL A 297 -24.32 -8.24 28.49
N ASN A 298 -23.24 -8.62 27.79
CA ASN A 298 -21.89 -8.87 28.33
C ASN A 298 -21.86 -9.98 29.39
N GLY A 299 -22.77 -10.95 29.27
CA GLY A 299 -22.92 -12.03 30.25
C GLY A 299 -23.52 -11.58 31.58
N HIS A 300 -24.06 -10.36 31.67
CA HIS A 300 -24.81 -9.87 32.82
C HIS A 300 -26.30 -10.18 32.73
N SER A 301 -26.95 -10.19 33.89
CA SER A 301 -28.39 -10.41 34.02
C SER A 301 -29.11 -9.08 34.24
N ASN A 302 -30.05 -8.73 33.34
CA ASN A 302 -30.96 -7.59 33.49
C ASN A 302 -30.27 -6.25 33.78
N ASN A 303 -29.17 -5.94 33.08
CA ASN A 303 -28.37 -4.74 33.31
C ASN A 303 -28.80 -3.54 32.48
N VAL A 304 -29.46 -3.75 31.34
CA VAL A 304 -30.02 -2.66 30.51
C VAL A 304 -31.54 -2.71 30.61
N SER A 305 -32.23 -1.58 30.56
CA SER A 305 -33.71 -1.56 30.49
C SER A 305 -34.24 -0.33 29.79
N ILE A 306 -35.43 -0.44 29.22
CA ILE A 306 -36.16 0.71 28.69
C ILE A 306 -37.18 1.16 29.75
N PHE A 307 -37.20 2.46 30.05
CA PHE A 307 -38.15 3.02 31.01
C PHE A 307 -39.55 3.02 30.41
N ALA A 308 -40.52 2.48 31.14
CA ALA A 308 -41.93 2.65 30.81
C ALA A 308 -42.36 4.10 31.14
N GLY A 309 -42.08 5.01 30.20
CA GLY A 309 -42.36 6.43 30.28
C GLY A 309 -43.79 6.75 30.68
N HIS A 310 -43.98 7.95 31.22
CA HIS A 310 -45.30 8.44 31.60
C HIS A 310 -45.51 9.84 31.04
N ASN A 311 -46.16 9.88 29.88
CA ASN A 311 -46.47 11.11 29.18
C ASN A 311 -47.93 11.55 29.33
N ALA A 312 -48.16 12.86 29.30
CA ALA A 312 -49.48 13.46 29.52
C ALA A 312 -50.54 12.99 28.51
N ASP A 313 -50.12 12.65 27.29
CA ASP A 313 -50.96 12.18 26.19
C ASP A 313 -51.07 10.64 26.13
N GLN A 314 -50.30 9.93 26.95
CA GLN A 314 -50.20 8.46 26.97
C GLN A 314 -49.69 7.88 25.64
N THR A 315 -48.95 8.66 24.86
CA THR A 315 -48.28 8.15 23.65
C THR A 315 -47.22 7.14 24.07
N GLU A 316 -47.22 5.99 23.40
CA GLU A 316 -46.15 4.99 23.50
C GLU A 316 -45.03 5.41 22.55
N TYR A 317 -43.80 5.33 23.05
CA TYR A 317 -42.58 5.58 22.30
C TYR A 317 -41.85 4.26 22.20
N TYR A 318 -41.33 3.97 21.02
CA TYR A 318 -40.66 2.71 20.74
C TYR A 318 -39.17 2.97 20.62
N ILE A 319 -38.43 1.89 20.84
CA ILE A 319 -37.09 1.74 20.29
C ILE A 319 -37.29 0.76 19.14
N GLU A 320 -36.90 1.16 17.95
CA GLU A 320 -37.26 0.48 16.70
C GLU A 320 -36.29 -0.64 16.39
N ASN A 321 -34.99 -0.41 16.57
CA ASN A 321 -33.95 -1.32 16.10
C ASN A 321 -33.25 -2.06 17.25
N GLY A 322 -33.01 -3.35 17.07
CA GLY A 322 -32.31 -4.20 18.01
C GLY A 322 -31.27 -5.07 17.32
N ILE A 323 -30.01 -4.91 17.70
CA ILE A 323 -28.88 -5.66 17.15
C ILE A 323 -28.30 -6.58 18.24
N GLY A 324 -28.23 -7.87 17.93
CA GLY A 324 -27.64 -8.94 18.72
C GLY A 324 -26.11 -8.91 18.71
N SER A 325 -25.51 -10.05 19.01
CA SER A 325 -24.09 -10.30 19.18
C SER A 325 -23.66 -11.46 18.28
N ASN A 326 -22.38 -11.85 18.30
CA ASN A 326 -21.92 -13.02 17.55
C ASN A 326 -22.17 -14.38 18.26
N TYR A 327 -23.20 -14.48 19.11
CA TYR A 327 -23.53 -15.66 19.92
C TYR A 327 -25.04 -15.89 19.95
N ASP A 328 -25.50 -17.09 20.34
CA ASP A 328 -26.93 -17.38 20.49
C ASP A 328 -27.70 -16.33 21.33
N ASP A 329 -28.52 -15.52 20.65
CA ASP A 329 -29.24 -14.38 21.19
C ASP A 329 -30.76 -14.59 21.25
N ILE A 330 -31.41 -13.75 22.06
CA ILE A 330 -32.87 -13.63 22.10
C ILE A 330 -33.23 -12.16 21.93
N LEU A 331 -33.80 -11.81 20.77
CA LEU A 331 -34.28 -10.46 20.46
C LEU A 331 -35.82 -10.45 20.53
N ILE A 332 -36.36 -9.51 21.29
CA ILE A 332 -37.79 -9.34 21.49
C ILE A 332 -38.14 -7.89 21.20
N GLY A 333 -38.81 -7.67 20.09
CA GLY A 333 -39.42 -6.41 19.67
C GLY A 333 -40.61 -5.99 20.54
N ASN A 334 -41.19 -4.86 20.16
CA ASN A 334 -42.33 -4.23 20.81
C ASN A 334 -43.59 -4.28 19.92
N ASP A 335 -44.42 -3.24 19.97
CA ASP A 335 -45.70 -3.18 19.25
C ASP A 335 -45.64 -2.17 18.06
N GLY A 336 -44.46 -1.59 17.82
CA GLY A 336 -44.15 -0.76 16.65
C GLY A 336 -43.26 -1.51 15.66
N ASP A 337 -43.02 -0.90 14.50
CA ASP A 337 -42.25 -1.51 13.40
C ASP A 337 -40.79 -1.70 13.84
N ASN A 338 -40.34 -2.95 14.01
CA ASN A 338 -39.01 -3.25 14.53
C ASN A 338 -38.05 -3.78 13.47
N VAL A 339 -36.76 -3.45 13.61
CA VAL A 339 -35.67 -4.08 12.86
C VAL A 339 -34.82 -4.91 13.82
N LEU A 340 -34.85 -6.23 13.66
CA LEU A 340 -34.14 -7.17 14.53
C LEU A 340 -33.05 -7.91 13.75
N ASP A 341 -31.80 -7.68 14.14
CA ASP A 341 -30.63 -8.35 13.57
C ASP A 341 -29.94 -9.22 14.63
N GLY A 342 -30.01 -10.54 14.46
CA GLY A 342 -29.36 -11.50 15.34
C GLY A 342 -27.83 -11.45 15.26
N ARG A 343 -27.28 -11.01 14.12
CA ARG A 343 -25.90 -11.25 13.70
C ARG A 343 -25.60 -12.76 13.66
N GLY A 344 -24.38 -13.16 14.00
CA GLY A 344 -23.99 -14.56 13.95
C GLY A 344 -24.47 -15.32 15.17
N GLY A 345 -25.09 -16.48 15.00
CA GLY A 345 -25.56 -17.23 16.15
C GLY A 345 -26.58 -18.30 15.81
N ALA A 346 -27.35 -18.66 16.83
CA ALA A 346 -28.55 -19.47 16.70
C ALA A 346 -29.65 -18.72 17.43
N ASP A 347 -30.16 -17.71 16.75
CA ASP A 347 -30.83 -16.58 17.39
C ASP A 347 -32.33 -16.76 17.39
N LYS A 348 -33.00 -16.05 18.30
CA LYS A 348 -34.45 -16.11 18.41
C LYS A 348 -35.02 -14.72 18.42
N MET A 349 -35.72 -14.36 17.35
CA MET A 349 -36.21 -13.02 17.10
C MET A 349 -37.73 -13.00 17.02
N ALA A 350 -38.37 -12.13 17.79
CA ALA A 350 -39.82 -11.92 17.77
C ALA A 350 -40.13 -10.42 17.83
N GLY A 351 -40.66 -9.87 16.75
CA GLY A 351 -40.99 -8.45 16.53
C GLY A 351 -42.22 -8.07 17.31
N GLY A 352 -43.38 -8.64 16.97
CA GLY A 352 -44.57 -8.57 17.81
C GLY A 352 -45.79 -8.09 17.05
N LYS A 353 -46.06 -6.78 17.09
CA LYS A 353 -46.98 -6.12 16.16
C LYS A 353 -46.21 -4.99 15.50
N GLY A 354 -46.72 -4.52 14.37
CA GLY A 354 -45.94 -3.61 13.52
C GLY A 354 -45.46 -4.39 12.30
N ASP A 355 -44.97 -3.66 11.31
CA ASP A 355 -44.35 -4.27 10.13
C ASP A 355 -42.87 -4.52 10.46
N ASP A 356 -42.54 -5.75 10.88
CA ASP A 356 -41.23 -6.09 11.43
C ASP A 356 -40.26 -6.64 10.37
N VAL A 357 -38.97 -6.31 10.50
CA VAL A 357 -37.87 -6.78 9.65
C VAL A 357 -36.88 -7.61 10.46
N TYR A 358 -36.49 -8.77 9.92
CA TYR A 358 -35.59 -9.72 10.55
C TYR A 358 -34.40 -10.05 9.66
N PHE A 359 -33.18 -10.00 10.19
CA PHE A 359 -32.00 -10.48 9.50
C PHE A 359 -31.65 -11.89 10.00
N VAL A 360 -31.59 -12.84 9.07
CA VAL A 360 -31.34 -14.26 9.34
C VAL A 360 -30.11 -14.70 8.56
N ASP A 361 -29.06 -15.12 9.28
CA ASP A 361 -27.80 -15.58 8.69
C ASP A 361 -27.58 -17.09 8.84
N SER A 362 -28.36 -17.73 9.73
CA SER A 362 -28.14 -19.10 10.18
C SER A 362 -29.41 -19.94 10.09
N ALA A 363 -29.25 -21.22 9.73
CA ALA A 363 -30.36 -22.17 9.70
C ALA A 363 -30.94 -22.50 11.08
N ASP A 364 -30.19 -22.18 12.14
CA ASP A 364 -30.60 -22.41 13.51
C ASP A 364 -31.37 -21.21 14.10
N ASP A 365 -31.50 -20.11 13.34
CA ASP A 365 -32.29 -18.94 13.74
C ASP A 365 -33.79 -19.24 13.72
N ILE A 366 -34.50 -18.60 14.64
CA ILE A 366 -35.94 -18.77 14.84
C ILE A 366 -36.61 -17.41 14.86
N VAL A 367 -37.33 -17.10 13.78
CA VAL A 367 -38.24 -15.97 13.70
C VAL A 367 -39.63 -16.38 14.19
N ARG A 368 -40.28 -15.52 14.98
CA ARG A 368 -41.66 -15.72 15.45
C ARG A 368 -42.48 -14.45 15.32
N GLU A 369 -43.55 -14.56 14.53
CA GLU A 369 -44.57 -13.51 14.40
C GLU A 369 -45.96 -13.84 14.98
N GLU A 370 -46.70 -12.79 15.33
CA GLU A 370 -48.10 -12.90 15.77
C GLU A 370 -49.08 -12.91 14.58
N ALA A 371 -50.19 -13.64 14.71
CA ALA A 371 -51.23 -13.60 13.69
C ALA A 371 -51.91 -12.21 13.67
N ASP A 372 -51.98 -11.59 12.49
CA ASP A 372 -52.40 -10.18 12.31
C ASP A 372 -51.41 -9.18 12.97
N GLY A 373 -50.10 -9.49 13.02
CA GLY A 373 -49.01 -8.68 13.60
C GLY A 373 -48.65 -7.45 12.77
N GLY A 374 -48.46 -7.63 11.47
CA GLY A 374 -48.22 -6.59 10.47
C GLY A 374 -48.00 -7.19 9.10
N ASN A 375 -47.15 -6.57 8.29
CA ASN A 375 -46.57 -7.13 7.07
C ASN A 375 -45.06 -7.33 7.27
N ASP A 376 -44.70 -8.53 7.66
CA ASP A 376 -43.37 -8.82 8.20
C ASP A 376 -42.42 -9.34 7.11
N THR A 377 -41.14 -9.03 7.26
CA THR A 377 -40.10 -9.35 6.27
C THR A 377 -38.91 -10.04 6.92
N ILE A 378 -38.50 -11.19 6.39
CA ILE A 378 -37.21 -11.82 6.70
C ILE A 378 -36.24 -11.57 5.55
N ILE A 379 -35.07 -11.03 5.86
CA ILE A 379 -33.91 -10.91 4.97
C ILE A 379 -32.93 -12.03 5.33
N VAL A 380 -32.68 -12.92 4.37
CA VAL A 380 -31.80 -14.08 4.53
C VAL A 380 -30.46 -13.75 3.92
N LEU A 381 -29.46 -13.57 4.77
CA LEU A 381 -28.10 -13.13 4.39
C LEU A 381 -27.27 -14.27 3.76
N ASN A 382 -27.67 -15.52 3.96
CA ASN A 382 -26.94 -16.68 3.42
C ASN A 382 -27.68 -17.31 2.23
N SER A 383 -27.01 -17.37 1.07
CA SER A 383 -27.56 -17.86 -0.19
C SER A 383 -27.93 -19.36 -0.21
N ASP A 384 -27.30 -20.16 0.65
CA ASP A 384 -27.55 -21.61 0.78
C ASP A 384 -28.66 -21.95 1.78
N LEU A 385 -29.17 -20.94 2.50
CA LEU A 385 -30.19 -21.10 3.53
C LEU A 385 -31.59 -21.04 2.91
N ASP A 386 -32.36 -22.13 3.00
CA ASP A 386 -33.79 -22.17 2.65
C ASP A 386 -34.63 -22.28 3.93
N LEU A 387 -35.26 -21.18 4.33
CA LEU A 387 -36.11 -21.11 5.52
C LEU A 387 -37.50 -21.72 5.28
N GLY A 388 -37.90 -21.93 4.03
CA GLY A 388 -39.24 -22.35 3.67
C GLY A 388 -40.31 -21.31 4.02
N GLU A 389 -41.52 -21.76 4.38
CA GLU A 389 -42.59 -20.87 4.88
C GLU A 389 -42.44 -20.68 6.40
N VAL A 390 -42.29 -19.44 6.84
CA VAL A 390 -42.36 -19.06 8.26
C VAL A 390 -43.80 -18.61 8.58
N GLU A 391 -44.35 -19.05 9.70
CA GLU A 391 -45.75 -18.76 10.06
C GLU A 391 -45.92 -17.28 10.41
N ASN A 392 -46.92 -16.63 9.78
CA ASN A 392 -47.26 -15.20 9.93
C ASN A 392 -46.16 -14.23 9.46
N VAL A 393 -45.28 -14.65 8.55
CA VAL A 393 -44.36 -13.75 7.84
C VAL A 393 -44.81 -13.64 6.39
N GLU A 394 -44.99 -12.43 5.89
CA GLU A 394 -45.49 -12.15 4.55
C GLU A 394 -44.39 -12.19 3.49
N ASN A 395 -43.18 -11.73 3.81
CA ASN A 395 -42.08 -11.55 2.86
C ASN A 395 -40.81 -12.27 3.33
N ILE A 396 -40.17 -13.04 2.43
CA ILE A 396 -38.83 -13.59 2.65
C ILE A 396 -37.98 -13.22 1.44
N ILE A 397 -36.92 -12.48 1.70
CA ILE A 397 -35.94 -11.98 0.73
C ILE A 397 -34.67 -12.77 0.94
N TYR A 398 -34.13 -13.41 -0.10
CA TYR A 398 -32.84 -14.08 -0.03
C TYR A 398 -31.81 -13.19 -0.71
N VAL A 399 -30.80 -12.75 0.02
CA VAL A 399 -29.76 -11.85 -0.51
C VAL A 399 -28.98 -12.54 -1.65
N GLY A 400 -28.90 -13.87 -1.62
CA GLY A 400 -28.41 -14.68 -2.74
C GLY A 400 -29.47 -15.49 -3.48
N GLY A 401 -30.71 -15.01 -3.69
CA GLY A 401 -31.65 -15.70 -4.58
C GLY A 401 -33.02 -15.07 -4.77
N THR A 402 -33.67 -15.40 -5.90
CA THR A 402 -34.98 -14.90 -6.34
C THR A 402 -35.99 -14.73 -5.19
N PRO A 403 -36.65 -13.55 -5.06
CA PRO A 403 -37.74 -13.35 -4.09
C PRO A 403 -38.86 -14.38 -4.31
N THR A 404 -39.23 -15.12 -3.26
CA THR A 404 -40.38 -16.03 -3.34
C THR A 404 -41.69 -15.31 -2.97
N GLN A 405 -42.12 -14.36 -3.81
CA GLN A 405 -43.40 -13.67 -3.66
C GLN A 405 -44.59 -14.48 -4.23
N PRO A 406 -45.70 -14.69 -3.49
CA PRO A 406 -47.01 -14.87 -4.10
C PRO A 406 -47.63 -13.49 -4.43
N VAL A 407 -47.37 -13.04 -5.66
CA VAL A 407 -47.94 -11.86 -6.36
C VAL A 407 -49.41 -11.54 -6.07
N ASP A 408 -49.74 -10.23 -5.89
CA ASP A 408 -50.59 -9.35 -6.77
C ASP A 408 -51.12 -8.14 -5.92
N THR A 409 -51.00 -6.84 -6.25
CA THR A 409 -51.28 -6.14 -7.52
C THR A 409 -50.68 -4.73 -7.60
N GLY A 410 -49.97 -4.42 -8.70
CA GLY A 410 -49.85 -3.11 -9.37
C GLY A 410 -49.05 -2.01 -8.64
N ASP A 411 -48.12 -1.30 -9.26
CA ASP A 411 -48.07 -0.72 -10.59
C ASP A 411 -46.59 -0.47 -10.93
N ASP A 412 -46.32 -0.37 -12.22
CA ASP A 412 -45.05 0.02 -12.83
C ASP A 412 -44.69 1.45 -12.40
N ASP A 413 -43.73 1.64 -11.49
CA ASP A 413 -43.04 2.93 -11.35
C ASP A 413 -41.63 2.76 -10.76
N THR A 414 -40.66 3.26 -11.52
CA THR A 414 -39.32 3.62 -11.07
C THR A 414 -39.45 4.61 -9.90
N SER A 415 -39.34 4.16 -8.66
CA SER A 415 -39.34 5.06 -7.50
C SER A 415 -37.93 5.64 -7.30
N SER A 416 -37.66 6.74 -7.99
CA SER A 416 -36.77 7.75 -7.43
C SER A 416 -37.50 8.38 -6.23
N ASP A 417 -37.33 7.84 -5.02
CA ASP A 417 -37.78 8.54 -3.82
C ASP A 417 -36.66 9.46 -3.36
N SER A 418 -36.72 10.69 -3.86
CA SER A 418 -35.85 11.77 -3.43
C SER A 418 -36.51 12.49 -2.26
N GLY A 419 -36.02 12.27 -1.04
CA GLY A 419 -35.91 13.32 -0.05
C GLY A 419 -36.44 13.06 1.37
N ASP A 420 -35.58 13.49 2.30
CA ASP A 420 -35.70 13.71 3.75
C ASP A 420 -35.42 12.50 4.65
N SER A 421 -34.19 12.52 5.20
CA SER A 421 -33.67 11.88 6.42
C SER A 421 -34.46 10.69 6.95
N LEU A 422 -33.83 9.52 6.93
CA LEU A 422 -33.94 8.38 7.84
C LEU A 422 -33.51 7.13 7.04
N THR A 423 -32.70 6.28 7.66
CA THR A 423 -32.17 5.02 7.13
C THR A 423 -33.02 4.39 6.01
N SER A 424 -32.54 4.37 4.76
CA SER A 424 -33.29 3.82 3.62
C SER A 424 -32.89 2.37 3.36
N LEU A 425 -33.87 1.47 3.35
CA LEU A 425 -33.68 0.10 2.88
C LEU A 425 -33.93 0.04 1.37
N ILE A 426 -32.88 -0.20 0.57
CA ILE A 426 -32.92 -0.21 -0.90
C ILE A 426 -32.61 -1.62 -1.43
N PHE A 427 -33.39 -2.05 -2.43
CA PHE A 427 -33.19 -3.34 -3.10
C PHE A 427 -33.04 -3.17 -4.61
N GLY A 428 -32.07 -3.86 -5.18
CA GLY A 428 -31.92 -4.13 -6.60
C GLY A 428 -32.82 -5.27 -7.10
N ASP A 429 -32.50 -5.79 -8.27
CA ASP A 429 -33.15 -6.93 -8.92
C ASP A 429 -32.14 -7.98 -9.44
N GLU A 430 -32.44 -8.65 -10.56
CA GLU A 430 -31.54 -9.67 -11.14
C GLU A 430 -30.69 -9.12 -12.30
N ASP A 431 -30.87 -7.84 -12.64
CA ASP A 431 -30.14 -7.14 -13.70
C ASP A 431 -29.10 -6.19 -13.08
N ASN A 432 -28.05 -5.83 -13.82
CA ASN A 432 -27.06 -4.83 -13.40
C ASN A 432 -27.74 -3.48 -13.04
N ASN A 433 -27.68 -3.11 -11.78
CA ASN A 433 -28.34 -1.95 -11.20
C ASN A 433 -27.36 -0.80 -10.91
N THR A 434 -27.92 0.38 -10.68
CA THR A 434 -27.22 1.51 -10.06
C THR A 434 -28.10 1.97 -8.91
N LEU A 435 -27.64 1.75 -7.69
CA LEU A 435 -28.36 1.99 -6.45
C LEU A 435 -27.65 3.11 -5.69
N GLU A 436 -28.39 4.14 -5.30
CA GLU A 436 -27.87 5.32 -4.60
C GLU A 436 -28.68 5.54 -3.31
N GLY A 437 -28.04 5.46 -2.13
CA GLY A 437 -28.65 5.65 -0.81
C GLY A 437 -28.91 7.11 -0.48
N GLY A 438 -27.88 7.93 -0.65
CA GLY A 438 -28.00 9.37 -0.74
C GLY A 438 -27.54 10.13 0.49
N ALA A 439 -28.20 10.07 1.64
CA ALA A 439 -27.72 10.74 2.86
C ALA A 439 -28.44 10.15 4.07
N GLY A 440 -27.73 10.05 5.19
CA GLY A 440 -28.08 9.17 6.30
C GLY A 440 -27.33 7.85 6.20
N GLY A 441 -27.57 6.94 7.13
CA GLY A 441 -27.04 5.57 7.04
C GLY A 441 -28.04 4.65 6.37
N ASP A 442 -27.72 4.17 5.19
CA ASP A 442 -28.58 3.39 4.31
C ASP A 442 -28.21 1.91 4.35
N THR A 443 -29.17 1.04 4.00
CA THR A 443 -28.92 -0.39 3.83
C THR A 443 -29.33 -0.78 2.41
N ILE A 444 -28.36 -1.15 1.58
CA ILE A 444 -28.55 -1.39 0.15
C ILE A 444 -28.19 -2.84 -0.20
N PHE A 445 -29.05 -3.48 -0.98
CA PHE A 445 -28.84 -4.84 -1.50
C PHE A 445 -28.88 -4.82 -3.03
N GLY A 446 -27.79 -5.18 -3.71
CA GLY A 446 -27.71 -5.36 -5.16
C GLY A 446 -28.49 -6.58 -5.65
N LEU A 447 -28.29 -7.71 -4.96
CA LEU A 447 -28.88 -9.04 -5.24
C LEU A 447 -28.12 -9.82 -6.33
N ASP A 448 -28.65 -9.96 -7.55
CA ASP A 448 -27.95 -10.65 -8.64
C ASP A 448 -27.66 -9.62 -9.75
N GLY A 449 -26.48 -9.65 -10.37
CA GLY A 449 -26.10 -8.71 -11.44
C GLY A 449 -24.74 -8.07 -11.14
N ASP A 450 -24.10 -7.43 -12.13
CA ASP A 450 -22.91 -6.61 -11.82
C ASP A 450 -23.41 -5.19 -11.49
N ASP A 451 -23.50 -4.88 -10.20
CA ASP A 451 -24.16 -3.70 -9.65
C ASP A 451 -23.19 -2.57 -9.33
N LEU A 452 -23.71 -1.35 -9.38
CA LEU A 452 -23.06 -0.14 -8.86
C LEU A 452 -23.85 0.32 -7.64
N ILE A 453 -23.27 0.18 -6.46
CA ILE A 453 -23.89 0.57 -5.19
C ILE A 453 -23.14 1.78 -4.63
N ILE A 454 -23.89 2.82 -4.28
CA ILE A 454 -23.37 4.06 -3.71
C ILE A 454 -24.19 4.33 -2.45
N GLY A 455 -23.59 4.16 -1.27
CA GLY A 455 -24.22 4.42 0.02
C GLY A 455 -24.52 5.91 0.18
N GLY A 456 -23.47 6.72 0.13
CA GLY A 456 -23.58 8.15 0.37
C GLY A 456 -23.80 9.07 -0.83
N ARG A 457 -23.77 10.38 -0.57
CA ARG A 457 -23.88 11.43 -1.62
C ARG A 457 -22.55 11.65 -2.36
N ASP A 458 -21.98 10.57 -2.88
CA ASP A 458 -20.74 10.65 -3.63
C ASP A 458 -20.99 11.27 -5.00
N SER A 459 -20.53 12.51 -5.16
CA SER A 459 -20.41 13.04 -6.50
C SER A 459 -19.08 12.57 -7.07
N LEU A 460 -19.17 11.64 -8.03
CA LEU A 460 -18.13 11.34 -9.04
C LEU A 460 -17.61 12.59 -9.81
N ALA A 461 -18.02 13.81 -9.43
CA ALA A 461 -17.64 15.10 -9.99
C ALA A 461 -16.76 15.97 -9.06
N SER A 462 -16.42 15.51 -7.85
CA SER A 462 -15.51 16.21 -6.93
C SER A 462 -14.22 15.43 -6.79
N ARG A 463 -13.31 15.48 -7.76
CA ARG A 463 -12.32 16.55 -7.78
C ARG A 463 -11.65 16.56 -9.15
N ASP A 464 -11.72 17.72 -9.78
CA ASP A 464 -10.94 18.03 -10.96
C ASP A 464 -9.44 18.00 -10.62
N ILE A 465 -8.77 16.89 -10.93
CA ILE A 465 -7.31 16.70 -10.88
C ILE A 465 -6.53 17.78 -11.67
N ASN A 466 -7.21 18.62 -12.47
CA ASN A 466 -6.62 19.72 -13.23
C ASN A 466 -7.05 21.14 -12.82
N ASN A 467 -7.76 21.31 -11.69
CA ASN A 467 -8.09 22.61 -11.10
C ASN A 467 -8.74 23.61 -12.11
N THR A 468 -9.68 23.13 -12.92
CA THR A 468 -10.36 23.84 -14.00
C THR A 468 -11.72 24.42 -13.60
N ILE A 469 -12.30 23.97 -12.47
CA ILE A 469 -13.56 24.52 -11.92
C ILE A 469 -13.23 25.54 -10.82
N ALA A 470 -13.88 26.70 -10.87
CA ALA A 470 -13.65 27.77 -9.91
C ALA A 470 -14.32 27.47 -8.57
N VAL A 471 -13.63 27.73 -7.45
CA VAL A 471 -14.09 27.49 -6.06
C VAL A 471 -15.48 28.09 -5.75
N GLU A 472 -15.88 29.13 -6.48
CA GLU A 472 -17.18 29.79 -6.36
C GLU A 472 -18.37 28.99 -6.94
N ASP A 473 -18.10 27.90 -7.65
CA ASP A 473 -19.10 26.92 -8.11
C ASP A 473 -19.12 25.63 -7.23
N LEU A 474 -18.35 25.57 -6.14
CA LEU A 474 -18.24 24.43 -5.19
C LEU A 474 -19.15 24.53 -3.94
N GLU A 475 -20.08 25.49 -3.87
CA GLU A 475 -20.85 25.76 -2.63
C GLU A 475 -22.05 24.80 -2.36
N ASP A 476 -21.98 23.50 -2.71
CA ASP A 476 -23.03 22.53 -2.32
C ASP A 476 -22.51 21.10 -2.06
N GLN A 477 -21.29 20.95 -1.52
CA GLN A 477 -20.70 19.65 -1.18
C GLN A 477 -19.95 19.69 0.14
N THR A 478 -20.70 19.87 1.23
CA THR A 478 -20.23 19.42 2.54
C THR A 478 -20.88 18.08 2.81
N GLU A 479 -20.08 17.01 2.73
CA GLU A 479 -20.33 15.59 3.09
C GLU A 479 -20.69 15.41 4.58
N SER A 480 -21.47 16.32 5.16
CA SER A 480 -21.72 16.33 6.61
C SER A 480 -23.01 15.64 7.01
N ASP A 481 -23.74 15.08 6.06
CA ASP A 481 -24.98 14.34 6.27
C ASP A 481 -24.95 12.90 5.77
N ASP A 482 -23.77 12.41 5.38
CA ASP A 482 -23.51 11.00 5.13
C ASP A 482 -23.42 10.25 6.46
N GLY A 483 -24.00 9.06 6.52
CA GLY A 483 -24.07 8.23 7.72
C GLY A 483 -23.46 6.87 7.47
N ASN A 484 -23.43 6.04 8.51
CA ASN A 484 -22.86 4.70 8.42
C ASN A 484 -23.77 3.79 7.58
N ASP A 485 -23.27 3.36 6.43
CA ASP A 485 -23.98 2.55 5.45
C ASP A 485 -23.70 1.04 5.62
N VAL A 486 -24.65 0.22 5.15
CA VAL A 486 -24.49 -1.23 5.04
C VAL A 486 -24.85 -1.67 3.62
N LEU A 487 -23.85 -2.05 2.85
CA LEU A 487 -23.93 -2.23 1.41
C LEU A 487 -23.59 -3.67 1.05
N TYR A 488 -24.52 -4.37 0.39
CA TYR A 488 -24.39 -5.75 -0.04
C TYR A 488 -24.48 -5.84 -1.57
N GLY A 489 -23.42 -6.26 -2.25
CA GLY A 489 -23.39 -6.53 -3.70
C GLY A 489 -24.29 -7.70 -4.05
N GLY A 490 -23.97 -8.88 -3.52
CA GLY A 490 -24.77 -10.09 -3.69
C GLY A 490 -24.07 -11.07 -4.63
N ARG A 491 -24.51 -11.20 -5.88
CA ARG A 491 -23.85 -12.02 -6.91
C ARG A 491 -23.54 -11.17 -8.11
N GLY A 492 -22.36 -11.37 -8.67
CA GLY A 492 -21.89 -10.65 -9.85
C GLY A 492 -20.65 -9.87 -9.48
N ASN A 493 -20.10 -9.13 -10.42
CA ASN A 493 -18.88 -8.35 -10.15
C ASN A 493 -19.28 -6.91 -9.81
N ASP A 494 -19.46 -6.65 -8.53
CA ASP A 494 -20.06 -5.43 -8.01
C ASP A 494 -19.03 -4.33 -7.80
N THR A 495 -19.48 -3.08 -7.89
CA THR A 495 -18.69 -1.90 -7.52
C THR A 495 -19.44 -1.15 -6.43
N ILE A 496 -18.86 -1.09 -5.23
CA ILE A 496 -19.50 -0.57 -4.02
C ILE A 496 -18.71 0.63 -3.50
N PHE A 497 -19.40 1.75 -3.30
CA PHE A 497 -18.89 2.99 -2.72
C PHE A 497 -19.63 3.28 -1.40
N GLY A 498 -18.92 3.29 -0.28
CA GLY A 498 -19.43 3.64 1.05
C GLY A 498 -19.78 5.12 1.11
N GLY A 499 -18.76 5.97 1.14
CA GLY A 499 -18.91 7.40 1.30
C GLY A 499 -18.26 7.85 2.61
N ALA A 500 -18.78 8.91 3.23
CA ALA A 500 -18.33 9.26 4.57
C ALA A 500 -19.19 8.52 5.62
N GLY A 501 -18.58 7.97 6.66
CA GLY A 501 -19.29 7.14 7.63
C GLY A 501 -18.44 5.94 8.04
N ASP A 502 -18.79 5.25 9.12
CA ASP A 502 -18.18 3.95 9.42
C ASP A 502 -19.02 2.87 8.72
N ASP A 503 -18.63 2.49 7.50
CA ASP A 503 -19.47 1.70 6.59
C ASP A 503 -19.17 0.19 6.64
N ILE A 504 -20.14 -0.62 6.23
CA ILE A 504 -19.97 -2.06 5.98
C ILE A 504 -20.21 -2.33 4.51
N LEU A 505 -19.16 -2.77 3.80
CA LEU A 505 -19.21 -3.12 2.39
C LEU A 505 -18.99 -4.64 2.26
N ASP A 506 -19.95 -5.32 1.65
CA ASP A 506 -19.96 -6.77 1.45
C ASP A 506 -20.20 -7.07 -0.04
N GLY A 507 -19.17 -7.55 -0.75
CA GLY A 507 -19.21 -7.83 -2.19
C GLY A 507 -20.12 -9.02 -2.50
N GLY A 508 -19.87 -10.17 -1.88
CA GLY A 508 -20.67 -11.38 -2.04
C GLY A 508 -19.98 -12.39 -2.96
N ASP A 509 -20.71 -12.98 -3.92
CA ASP A 509 -20.15 -13.89 -4.91
C ASP A 509 -19.70 -13.07 -6.15
N GLY A 510 -18.42 -13.09 -6.51
CA GLY A 510 -17.92 -12.43 -7.73
C GLY A 510 -16.57 -11.78 -7.53
N ASP A 511 -16.04 -11.12 -8.57
CA ASP A 511 -14.82 -10.33 -8.42
C ASP A 511 -15.21 -8.86 -8.20
N ASP A 512 -15.24 -8.43 -6.94
CA ASP A 512 -15.83 -7.15 -6.54
C ASP A 512 -14.80 -6.02 -6.38
N THR A 513 -15.26 -4.78 -6.47
CA THR A 513 -14.47 -3.56 -6.22
C THR A 513 -15.12 -2.71 -5.15
N LEU A 514 -14.45 -2.51 -4.02
CA LEU A 514 -14.98 -1.83 -2.84
C LEU A 514 -14.19 -0.55 -2.53
N MET A 515 -14.88 0.51 -2.15
CA MET A 515 -14.28 1.80 -1.78
C MET A 515 -15.03 2.39 -0.59
N GLY A 516 -14.35 2.51 0.56
CA GLY A 516 -14.94 3.01 1.81
C GLY A 516 -15.06 4.53 1.84
N GLN A 517 -13.94 5.24 1.64
CA GLN A 517 -13.74 6.68 1.81
C GLN A 517 -13.56 7.12 3.28
N ASP A 518 -14.25 8.18 3.74
CA ASP A 518 -13.97 8.82 5.02
C ASP A 518 -14.62 8.03 6.16
N GLY A 519 -13.90 7.14 6.84
CA GLY A 519 -14.57 6.23 7.78
C GLY A 519 -13.67 5.33 8.59
N VAL A 520 -14.28 4.54 9.48
CA VAL A 520 -13.71 3.26 9.93
C VAL A 520 -14.54 2.14 9.33
N ASP A 521 -14.08 1.61 8.20
CA ASP A 521 -14.91 0.75 7.36
C ASP A 521 -14.65 -0.74 7.57
N ILE A 522 -15.64 -1.56 7.20
CA ILE A 522 -15.53 -3.02 7.18
C ILE A 522 -15.71 -3.50 5.75
N PHE A 523 -14.63 -3.98 5.14
CA PHE A 523 -14.63 -4.58 3.81
C PHE A 523 -14.74 -6.11 3.92
N ARG A 524 -15.71 -6.69 3.23
CA ARG A 524 -15.86 -8.13 3.01
C ARG A 524 -15.96 -8.38 1.52
N GLY A 525 -14.97 -9.03 0.93
CA GLY A 525 -15.00 -9.38 -0.49
C GLY A 525 -16.01 -10.48 -0.73
N GLY A 526 -15.71 -11.67 -0.25
CA GLY A 526 -16.61 -12.81 -0.27
C GLY A 526 -16.02 -13.97 -1.06
N ASP A 527 -16.79 -14.53 -1.99
CA ASP A 527 -16.37 -15.61 -2.89
C ASP A 527 -15.89 -15.01 -4.23
N GLY A 528 -14.59 -14.90 -4.44
CA GLY A 528 -14.04 -14.49 -5.73
C GLY A 528 -12.65 -13.91 -5.60
N ILE A 529 -12.31 -12.91 -6.42
CA ILE A 529 -11.09 -12.11 -6.29
C ILE A 529 -11.48 -10.65 -6.11
N ASP A 530 -11.36 -10.18 -4.88
CA ASP A 530 -11.95 -8.90 -4.48
C ASP A 530 -10.90 -7.82 -4.30
N THR A 531 -11.26 -6.59 -4.65
CA THR A 531 -10.35 -5.45 -4.73
C THR A 531 -10.84 -4.29 -3.88
N VAL A 532 -10.00 -3.78 -2.99
CA VAL A 532 -10.25 -2.49 -2.32
C VAL A 532 -9.50 -1.39 -3.04
N ASP A 533 -10.21 -0.34 -3.44
CA ASP A 533 -9.67 0.81 -4.18
C ASP A 533 -9.51 2.04 -3.30
N TYR A 534 -8.28 2.30 -2.87
CA TYR A 534 -7.90 3.49 -2.10
C TYR A 534 -7.46 4.68 -2.96
N SER A 535 -7.61 4.59 -4.29
CA SER A 535 -7.03 5.60 -5.18
C SER A 535 -7.66 6.99 -5.09
N HIS A 536 -8.77 7.13 -4.37
CA HIS A 536 -9.50 8.39 -4.15
C HIS A 536 -9.38 8.94 -2.72
N GLU A 537 -8.60 8.30 -1.84
CA GLU A 537 -8.57 8.59 -0.40
C GLU A 537 -7.43 9.52 0.10
N SER A 538 -7.58 10.03 1.33
CA SER A 538 -7.02 11.26 1.95
C SER A 538 -5.47 11.36 2.11
N PRO A 539 -4.87 12.54 2.41
CA PRO A 539 -3.54 12.99 1.98
C PRO A 539 -2.32 12.50 2.82
N PHE A 540 -2.43 11.40 3.55
CA PHE A 540 -1.36 10.87 4.42
C PHE A 540 -0.95 9.46 3.99
N GLN A 541 0.25 9.02 4.39
CA GLN A 541 0.79 7.68 4.08
C GLN A 541 -0.20 6.58 4.50
N LEU A 542 -0.55 5.70 3.57
CA LEU A 542 -1.47 4.58 3.75
C LEU A 542 -0.68 3.32 4.13
N LEU A 543 -1.12 2.62 5.17
CA LEU A 543 -0.62 1.30 5.55
C LEU A 543 -1.80 0.35 5.64
N VAL A 544 -1.87 -0.62 4.74
CA VAL A 544 -2.85 -1.70 4.77
C VAL A 544 -2.12 -3.02 5.05
N ASN A 545 -2.62 -3.79 6.00
CA ASN A 545 -2.10 -5.11 6.30
C ASN A 545 -3.26 -6.11 6.32
N LEU A 546 -3.34 -6.91 5.25
CA LEU A 546 -4.35 -7.95 5.06
C LEU A 546 -4.11 -9.16 5.97
N GLU A 547 -2.88 -9.42 6.43
CA GLU A 547 -2.62 -10.48 7.42
C GLU A 547 -3.27 -10.17 8.79
N THR A 548 -3.24 -8.91 9.20
CA THR A 548 -3.78 -8.44 10.49
C THR A 548 -5.19 -7.85 10.38
N ASN A 549 -5.71 -7.72 9.15
CA ASN A 549 -7.00 -7.12 8.83
C ASN A 549 -7.17 -5.70 9.40
N VAL A 550 -6.14 -4.86 9.30
CA VAL A 550 -6.18 -3.48 9.80
C VAL A 550 -5.46 -2.53 8.85
N ALA A 551 -6.09 -1.39 8.57
CA ALA A 551 -5.46 -0.24 7.93
C ALA A 551 -5.13 0.88 8.92
N SER A 552 -4.12 1.69 8.60
CA SER A 552 -3.73 2.86 9.37
C SER A 552 -3.14 3.96 8.50
N GLY A 553 -3.44 5.22 8.84
CA GLY A 553 -3.02 6.39 8.07
C GLY A 553 -4.13 6.83 7.10
N GLY A 554 -4.22 8.15 6.87
CA GLY A 554 -5.28 8.70 6.02
C GLY A 554 -6.69 8.49 6.57
N THR A 555 -7.65 8.37 5.67
CA THR A 555 -9.07 8.07 5.93
C THR A 555 -9.31 6.61 6.24
N ALA A 556 -8.50 5.70 5.68
CA ALA A 556 -8.47 4.28 6.03
C ALA A 556 -8.02 3.94 7.47
N SER A 557 -8.00 4.91 8.39
CA SER A 557 -7.46 4.71 9.74
C SER A 557 -8.45 3.98 10.64
N GLY A 558 -8.44 2.66 10.60
CA GLY A 558 -9.29 1.81 11.42
C GLY A 558 -9.96 0.70 10.63
N ASP A 559 -9.92 0.77 9.30
CA ASP A 559 -10.61 -0.17 8.42
C ASP A 559 -10.17 -1.61 8.69
N THR A 560 -11.10 -2.53 8.46
CA THR A 560 -10.90 -3.96 8.60
C THR A 560 -11.29 -4.70 7.33
N PHE A 561 -10.58 -5.79 7.04
CA PHE A 561 -10.71 -6.55 5.80
C PHE A 561 -11.03 -8.01 6.07
N TYR A 562 -11.85 -8.63 5.23
CA TYR A 562 -12.15 -10.05 5.25
C TYR A 562 -12.30 -10.56 3.81
N SER A 563 -11.57 -11.61 3.45
CA SER A 563 -11.57 -12.16 2.08
C SER A 563 -11.31 -11.07 1.03
N ILE A 564 -10.20 -10.34 1.18
CA ILE A 564 -9.74 -9.34 0.22
C ILE A 564 -8.37 -9.77 -0.28
N GLU A 565 -8.20 -9.84 -1.59
CA GLU A 565 -6.96 -10.27 -2.23
C GLU A 565 -6.20 -9.10 -2.85
N ASN A 566 -6.90 -8.08 -3.34
CA ASN A 566 -6.28 -7.02 -4.13
C ASN A 566 -6.43 -5.64 -3.52
N LEU A 567 -5.42 -4.79 -3.73
CA LEU A 567 -5.40 -3.42 -3.26
C LEU A 567 -4.94 -2.48 -4.37
N ILE A 568 -5.64 -1.37 -4.54
CA ILE A 568 -5.23 -0.25 -5.39
C ILE A 568 -4.86 0.93 -4.49
N GLY A 569 -3.62 1.39 -4.62
CA GLY A 569 -3.06 2.54 -3.94
C GLY A 569 -3.40 3.89 -4.57
N SER A 570 -2.89 4.93 -3.93
CA SER A 570 -3.02 6.34 -4.30
C SER A 570 -2.05 6.72 -5.42
N ASP A 571 -2.35 7.77 -6.19
CA ASP A 571 -1.56 8.13 -7.39
C ASP A 571 -0.32 9.01 -7.10
N ASP A 572 -0.14 9.50 -5.86
CA ASP A 572 0.92 10.46 -5.56
C ASP A 572 1.58 10.33 -4.19
N ARG A 573 1.38 9.22 -3.46
CA ARG A 573 1.87 9.04 -2.08
C ARG A 573 2.40 7.64 -1.87
N ILE A 574 3.25 7.51 -0.85
CA ILE A 574 3.79 6.22 -0.43
C ILE A 574 2.66 5.40 0.20
N ASP A 575 2.37 4.28 -0.43
CA ASP A 575 1.50 3.23 0.06
C ASP A 575 2.32 2.05 0.59
N ARG A 576 1.83 1.43 1.65
CA ARG A 576 2.46 0.25 2.24
C ARG A 576 1.46 -0.87 2.39
N PHE A 577 1.60 -1.89 1.56
CA PHE A 577 0.71 -3.04 1.55
C PHE A 577 1.43 -4.30 2.01
N ILE A 578 0.71 -5.10 2.79
CA ILE A 578 1.16 -6.41 3.27
C ILE A 578 0.02 -7.39 2.96
N GLY A 579 0.30 -8.40 2.13
CA GLY A 579 -0.65 -9.43 1.71
C GLY A 579 -0.80 -10.57 2.69
N THR A 580 -1.32 -11.69 2.20
CA THR A 580 -1.68 -12.90 2.96
C THR A 580 -0.87 -14.10 2.49
N ASP A 581 -1.37 -15.33 2.69
CA ASP A 581 -0.77 -16.56 2.12
C ASP A 581 -1.46 -16.95 0.77
N ASP A 582 -2.41 -16.14 0.31
CA ASP A 582 -3.17 -16.31 -0.94
C ASP A 582 -2.66 -15.33 -2.00
N ASN A 583 -2.89 -15.63 -3.29
CA ASN A 583 -2.40 -14.77 -4.38
C ASN A 583 -3.01 -13.35 -4.32
N ASN A 584 -2.15 -12.36 -4.13
CA ASN A 584 -2.50 -10.95 -4.04
C ASN A 584 -2.11 -10.17 -5.32
N HIS A 585 -2.86 -9.10 -5.61
CA HIS A 585 -2.49 -8.14 -6.65
C HIS A 585 -2.52 -6.72 -6.10
N PHE A 586 -1.35 -6.07 -6.07
CA PHE A 586 -1.19 -4.71 -5.59
C PHE A 586 -0.80 -3.75 -6.73
N TRP A 587 -1.50 -2.62 -6.81
CA TRP A 587 -1.19 -1.54 -7.74
C TRP A 587 -0.89 -0.26 -6.96
N GLY A 588 0.35 0.21 -6.99
CA GLY A 588 0.79 1.45 -6.36
C GLY A 588 0.40 2.69 -7.16
N ARG A 589 0.47 2.63 -8.49
CA ARG A 589 0.27 3.76 -9.43
C ARG A 589 1.35 4.83 -9.31
N GLY A 590 1.50 5.50 -8.17
CA GLY A 590 2.48 6.57 -8.02
C GLY A 590 2.79 6.94 -6.57
N GLY A 591 4.06 7.18 -6.28
CA GLY A 591 4.54 7.26 -4.90
C GLY A 591 5.70 6.28 -4.71
N GLY A 592 6.53 6.46 -3.69
CA GLY A 592 7.62 5.52 -3.42
C GLY A 592 7.16 4.39 -2.51
N ASP A 593 6.47 3.42 -3.08
CA ASP A 593 5.64 2.42 -2.39
C ASP A 593 6.46 1.29 -1.77
N VAL A 594 5.84 0.59 -0.81
CA VAL A 594 6.45 -0.54 -0.12
C VAL A 594 5.47 -1.70 -0.03
N PHE A 595 5.61 -2.68 -0.91
CA PHE A 595 4.74 -3.85 -0.98
C PHE A 595 5.44 -5.10 -0.49
N ASN A 596 4.68 -5.92 0.23
CA ASN A 596 5.06 -7.25 0.65
C ASN A 596 3.92 -8.19 0.28
N GLY A 597 4.14 -9.07 -0.69
CA GLY A 597 3.15 -10.04 -1.19
C GLY A 597 2.76 -11.04 -0.12
N GLY A 598 3.76 -11.65 0.51
CA GLY A 598 3.56 -12.55 1.64
C GLY A 598 3.78 -13.99 1.17
N GLY A 599 2.73 -14.80 1.14
CA GLY A 599 2.73 -16.09 0.48
C GLY A 599 1.72 -16.11 -0.66
N GLY A 600 1.94 -16.92 -1.69
CA GLY A 600 1.05 -16.96 -2.85
C GLY A 600 1.82 -16.63 -4.13
N ASP A 601 1.21 -16.83 -5.30
CA ASP A 601 1.82 -16.34 -6.55
C ASP A 601 1.28 -14.92 -6.82
N ASP A 602 2.02 -13.90 -6.38
CA ASP A 602 1.56 -12.51 -6.32
C ASP A 602 1.92 -11.68 -7.55
N ILE A 603 1.18 -10.59 -7.77
CA ILE A 603 1.51 -9.56 -8.76
C ILE A 603 1.64 -8.22 -8.05
N LEU A 604 2.87 -7.70 -8.02
CA LEU A 604 3.19 -6.43 -7.36
C LEU A 604 3.58 -5.41 -8.44
N ASP A 605 2.76 -4.37 -8.60
CA ASP A 605 2.95 -3.28 -9.56
C ASP A 605 3.15 -1.96 -8.81
N GLY A 606 4.40 -1.48 -8.72
CA GLY A 606 4.76 -0.24 -8.01
C GLY A 606 4.26 1.00 -8.74
N GLY A 607 4.44 1.04 -10.06
CA GLY A 607 3.87 2.07 -10.93
C GLY A 607 4.87 3.17 -11.29
N ASN A 608 4.79 4.34 -10.65
CA ASN A 608 5.70 5.46 -10.90
C ASN A 608 6.40 5.86 -9.61
N ASP A 609 7.62 6.37 -9.76
CA ASP A 609 8.56 6.67 -8.67
C ASP A 609 9.30 5.40 -8.20
N GLY A 610 10.10 5.51 -7.12
CA GLY A 610 11.00 4.43 -6.74
C GLY A 610 10.43 3.56 -5.62
N ASP A 611 10.20 2.30 -5.92
CA ASP A 611 9.40 1.37 -5.12
C ASP A 611 10.23 0.27 -4.44
N LEU A 612 9.69 -0.32 -3.38
CA LEU A 612 10.24 -1.48 -2.69
C LEU A 612 9.22 -2.62 -2.75
N LEU A 613 9.45 -3.60 -3.62
CA LEU A 613 8.56 -4.74 -3.82
C LEU A 613 9.23 -6.02 -3.30
N TYR A 614 8.56 -6.70 -2.37
CA TYR A 614 8.98 -7.97 -1.80
C TYR A 614 7.93 -9.05 -2.13
N GLY A 615 8.27 -10.06 -2.92
CA GLY A 615 7.40 -11.21 -3.22
C GLY A 615 7.22 -12.13 -2.01
N ASP A 616 8.33 -12.48 -1.34
CA ASP A 616 8.41 -13.42 -0.21
C ASP A 616 8.25 -14.91 -0.59
N GLU A 617 7.14 -15.61 -0.34
CA GLU A 617 6.97 -17.04 -0.66
C GLU A 617 6.05 -17.26 -1.87
N GLY A 618 6.55 -17.79 -2.99
CA GLY A 618 5.70 -18.11 -4.14
C GLY A 618 6.36 -17.81 -5.47
N ASN A 619 5.62 -17.85 -6.58
CA ASN A 619 6.16 -17.48 -7.89
C ASN A 619 5.61 -16.13 -8.30
N ASP A 620 6.33 -15.08 -7.93
CA ASP A 620 5.83 -13.72 -7.97
C ASP A 620 6.17 -13.01 -9.27
N THR A 621 5.31 -12.07 -9.64
CA THR A 621 5.52 -11.14 -10.75
C THR A 621 5.73 -9.74 -10.22
N LEU A 622 6.94 -9.21 -10.40
CA LEU A 622 7.33 -7.89 -9.94
C LEU A 622 7.41 -6.91 -11.12
N ILE A 623 6.59 -5.87 -11.07
CA ILE A 623 6.57 -4.74 -12.01
C ILE A 623 6.95 -3.50 -11.19
N GLY A 624 8.22 -3.11 -11.24
CA GLY A 624 8.66 -1.87 -10.59
C GLY A 624 7.97 -0.65 -11.19
N GLY A 625 7.97 -0.58 -12.52
CA GLY A 625 7.42 0.55 -13.25
C GLY A 625 8.50 1.59 -13.50
N SER A 626 8.14 2.88 -13.56
CA SER A 626 9.12 3.92 -13.87
C SER A 626 9.77 4.46 -12.60
N GLY A 627 11.08 4.37 -12.48
CA GLY A 627 11.75 4.86 -11.29
C GLY A 627 13.02 4.08 -10.99
N GLN A 628 13.42 4.13 -9.74
CA GLN A 628 14.47 3.25 -9.25
C GLN A 628 13.82 2.35 -8.22
N ASP A 629 13.80 1.06 -8.54
CA ASP A 629 13.08 0.09 -7.74
C ASP A 629 14.02 -0.90 -7.05
N TYR A 630 13.56 -1.40 -5.91
CA TYR A 630 14.12 -2.55 -5.23
C TYR A 630 13.12 -3.70 -5.38
N LEU A 631 13.49 -4.69 -6.17
CA LEU A 631 12.66 -5.83 -6.55
C LEU A 631 13.27 -7.10 -5.96
N ASP A 632 12.58 -7.71 -4.99
CA ASP A 632 13.04 -8.89 -4.26
C ASP A 632 12.01 -10.00 -4.41
N GLY A 633 12.33 -11.03 -5.20
CA GLY A 633 11.41 -12.13 -5.48
C GLY A 633 11.19 -13.02 -4.26
N GLY A 634 12.28 -13.38 -3.58
CA GLY A 634 12.23 -14.21 -2.38
C GLY A 634 12.38 -15.70 -2.69
N GLU A 635 11.52 -16.54 -2.10
CA GLU A 635 11.54 -17.98 -2.27
C GLU A 635 10.52 -18.42 -3.34
N GLY A 636 11.01 -18.78 -4.53
CA GLY A 636 10.23 -19.53 -5.50
C GLY A 636 10.82 -19.43 -6.89
N ILE A 637 10.02 -19.09 -7.88
CA ILE A 637 10.48 -18.84 -9.25
C ILE A 637 9.87 -17.52 -9.70
N ASP A 638 10.64 -16.46 -9.52
CA ASP A 638 10.10 -15.10 -9.61
C ASP A 638 10.44 -14.44 -10.94
N THR A 639 9.62 -13.49 -11.34
CA THR A 639 9.71 -12.83 -12.65
C THR A 639 9.66 -11.32 -12.50
N VAL A 640 10.68 -10.63 -13.01
CA VAL A 640 10.65 -9.16 -13.21
C VAL A 640 10.17 -8.82 -14.62
N VAL A 641 9.34 -7.78 -14.74
CA VAL A 641 8.65 -7.45 -15.98
C VAL A 641 8.86 -5.99 -16.37
N TYR A 642 9.46 -5.78 -17.54
CA TYR A 642 9.74 -4.47 -18.15
C TYR A 642 8.91 -4.20 -19.42
N SER A 643 7.84 -4.96 -19.65
CA SER A 643 7.02 -4.82 -20.86
C SER A 643 6.32 -3.45 -21.00
N GLY A 644 6.19 -2.70 -19.90
CA GLY A 644 5.71 -1.31 -19.89
C GLY A 644 6.74 -0.29 -20.42
N SER A 645 8.01 -0.67 -20.49
CA SER A 645 9.13 0.24 -20.74
C SER A 645 9.06 0.93 -22.09
N SER A 646 9.30 2.24 -22.04
CA SER A 646 9.28 3.12 -23.22
C SER A 646 10.57 3.06 -24.07
N GLU A 647 11.61 2.41 -23.56
CA GLU A 647 12.90 2.16 -24.23
C GLU A 647 13.44 0.75 -23.89
N GLY A 648 14.49 0.31 -24.60
CA GLY A 648 15.11 -0.98 -24.36
C GLY A 648 15.84 -1.04 -23.01
N VAL A 649 15.78 -2.20 -22.36
CA VAL A 649 16.34 -2.43 -21.02
C VAL A 649 17.55 -3.36 -21.08
N THR A 650 18.49 -3.17 -20.16
CA THR A 650 19.58 -4.12 -19.90
C THR A 650 19.42 -4.69 -18.50
N VAL A 651 19.03 -5.95 -18.40
CA VAL A 651 18.79 -6.66 -17.14
C VAL A 651 19.90 -7.69 -16.91
N ASP A 652 20.48 -7.67 -15.72
CA ASP A 652 21.57 -8.56 -15.31
C ASP A 652 21.23 -9.19 -13.95
N LEU A 653 20.67 -10.40 -14.01
CA LEU A 653 20.30 -11.18 -12.81
C LEU A 653 21.53 -11.71 -12.06
N ALA A 654 22.69 -11.84 -12.72
CA ALA A 654 23.90 -12.30 -12.07
C ALA A 654 24.49 -11.22 -11.13
N ASN A 655 24.38 -9.95 -11.53
CA ASN A 655 24.79 -8.81 -10.73
C ASN A 655 23.65 -8.15 -9.94
N GLY A 656 22.40 -8.54 -10.18
CA GLY A 656 21.21 -8.02 -9.49
C GLY A 656 20.88 -6.58 -9.88
N THR A 657 20.97 -6.24 -11.17
CA THR A 657 20.77 -4.87 -11.67
C THR A 657 19.97 -4.83 -12.95
N ALA A 658 19.10 -3.83 -13.14
CA ALA A 658 18.52 -3.50 -14.44
C ALA A 658 18.61 -2.00 -14.71
N ARG A 659 18.85 -1.62 -15.98
CA ARG A 659 19.03 -0.22 -16.41
C ARG A 659 18.37 0.05 -17.76
N GLY A 660 18.11 1.32 -18.06
CA GLY A 660 17.48 1.78 -19.29
C GLY A 660 15.96 1.78 -19.22
N GLY A 661 15.32 2.74 -19.89
CA GLY A 661 13.86 2.85 -19.93
C GLY A 661 13.25 3.00 -18.53
N ASP A 662 12.30 2.13 -18.20
CA ASP A 662 11.61 2.11 -16.90
C ASP A 662 12.54 1.74 -15.73
N ALA A 663 13.61 0.97 -16.00
CA ALA A 663 14.60 0.59 -15.00
C ALA A 663 15.58 1.73 -14.63
N ASP A 664 15.37 2.95 -15.16
CA ASP A 664 16.18 4.13 -14.85
C ASP A 664 15.36 5.15 -14.02
N GLY A 665 15.89 5.50 -12.85
CA GLY A 665 15.22 6.39 -11.90
C GLY A 665 15.90 7.76 -11.71
N PRO A 666 15.19 8.74 -11.12
CA PRO A 666 15.85 9.89 -10.54
C PRO A 666 16.86 9.43 -9.48
N VAL A 667 17.97 10.15 -9.35
CA VAL A 667 19.02 9.85 -8.36
C VAL A 667 18.43 9.70 -6.96
N GLN A 668 18.41 8.48 -6.42
CA GLN A 668 18.33 8.33 -4.97
C GLN A 668 19.75 8.31 -4.40
N ILE A 669 20.01 9.26 -3.50
CA ILE A 669 21.20 9.19 -2.65
C ILE A 669 20.85 8.25 -1.50
N VAL A 670 21.09 6.96 -1.68
CA VAL A 670 21.06 6.03 -0.55
C VAL A 670 22.29 6.34 0.30
N GLY A 671 22.09 6.40 1.63
CA GLY A 671 22.99 7.06 2.59
C GLY A 671 24.49 7.01 2.25
N ARG A 672 25.18 8.15 2.47
CA ARG A 672 26.60 8.35 2.13
C ARG A 672 26.92 8.47 0.63
N GLY A 673 26.03 9.03 -0.21
CA GLY A 673 26.44 9.52 -1.53
C GLY A 673 26.51 8.47 -2.64
N THR A 674 26.06 7.23 -2.40
CA THR A 674 25.89 6.24 -3.47
C THR A 674 24.66 6.62 -4.26
N VAL A 675 24.88 7.02 -5.52
CA VAL A 675 23.83 7.28 -6.49
C VAL A 675 23.62 5.99 -7.26
N ILE A 676 22.55 5.29 -6.89
CA ILE A 676 22.01 4.22 -7.72
C ILE A 676 20.96 4.94 -8.60
N ARG A 677 20.93 4.65 -9.90
CA ARG A 677 19.93 5.18 -10.86
C ARG A 677 19.20 4.08 -11.60
N HIS A 678 19.41 2.85 -11.17
CA HIS A 678 19.04 1.64 -11.86
C HIS A 678 18.30 0.74 -10.85
N ASP A 679 17.45 -0.16 -11.30
CA ASP A 679 16.79 -1.07 -10.38
C ASP A 679 17.79 -2.02 -9.73
N ILE A 680 17.44 -2.45 -8.52
CA ILE A 680 18.13 -3.48 -7.76
C ILE A 680 17.24 -4.70 -7.76
N ILE A 681 17.77 -5.82 -8.25
CA ILE A 681 17.05 -7.08 -8.36
C ILE A 681 17.70 -8.11 -7.44
N VAL A 682 16.89 -8.75 -6.60
CA VAL A 682 17.33 -9.75 -5.63
C VAL A 682 16.44 -10.98 -5.75
N ASP A 683 17.05 -12.18 -5.70
CA ASP A 683 16.34 -13.46 -5.67
C ASP A 683 15.24 -13.58 -6.74
N VAL A 684 15.59 -13.33 -8.01
CA VAL A 684 14.72 -13.45 -9.19
C VAL A 684 15.37 -14.33 -10.25
N GLU A 685 14.59 -15.21 -10.87
CA GLU A 685 15.05 -16.15 -11.90
C GLU A 685 14.68 -15.75 -13.32
N ASN A 686 13.59 -15.03 -13.54
CA ASN A 686 13.05 -14.79 -14.88
C ASN A 686 12.92 -13.30 -15.21
N VAL A 687 13.01 -12.99 -16.51
CA VAL A 687 12.90 -11.62 -17.01
C VAL A 687 12.02 -11.57 -18.24
N VAL A 688 11.08 -10.62 -18.23
CA VAL A 688 10.37 -10.16 -19.42
C VAL A 688 10.89 -8.78 -19.79
N GLY A 689 11.52 -8.67 -20.96
CA GLY A 689 12.01 -7.44 -21.55
C GLY A 689 10.88 -6.51 -22.04
N SER A 690 11.32 -5.41 -22.65
CA SER A 690 10.48 -4.36 -23.22
C SER A 690 9.94 -4.73 -24.61
N PHE A 691 9.44 -3.72 -25.33
CA PHE A 691 9.09 -3.84 -26.76
C PHE A 691 10.17 -3.27 -27.70
N PHE A 692 11.38 -3.04 -27.18
CA PHE A 692 12.53 -2.49 -27.87
C PHE A 692 13.75 -3.42 -27.72
N ASP A 693 14.85 -3.06 -28.39
CA ASP A 693 16.07 -3.87 -28.39
C ASP A 693 16.65 -3.98 -26.96
N ASP A 694 16.50 -5.17 -26.35
CA ASP A 694 16.91 -5.45 -24.98
C ASP A 694 18.21 -6.26 -24.88
N HIS A 695 18.84 -6.22 -23.69
CA HIS A 695 19.94 -7.11 -23.34
C HIS A 695 19.66 -7.79 -22.00
N LEU A 696 19.32 -9.09 -22.04
CA LEU A 696 18.91 -9.86 -20.87
C LEU A 696 20.01 -10.87 -20.52
N ILE A 697 20.51 -10.80 -19.28
CA ILE A 697 21.60 -11.65 -18.76
C ILE A 697 21.07 -12.41 -17.54
N GLY A 698 21.04 -13.74 -17.67
CA GLY A 698 20.70 -14.68 -16.61
C GLY A 698 21.82 -14.87 -15.58
N ASN A 699 21.58 -15.73 -14.60
CA ASN A 699 22.53 -16.08 -13.54
C ASN A 699 22.96 -17.56 -13.67
N ASP A 700 23.49 -18.15 -12.59
CA ASP A 700 23.92 -19.56 -12.61
C ASP A 700 22.75 -20.57 -12.41
N GLN A 701 21.51 -20.07 -12.29
CA GLN A 701 20.31 -20.87 -12.10
C GLN A 701 19.65 -21.22 -13.44
N THR A 702 18.46 -21.83 -13.42
CA THR A 702 17.68 -22.00 -14.66
C THR A 702 16.81 -20.78 -14.85
N ASN A 703 17.06 -20.00 -15.90
CA ASN A 703 16.35 -18.76 -16.18
C ASN A 703 15.40 -18.91 -17.39
N GLU A 704 14.27 -18.20 -17.36
CA GLU A 704 13.43 -17.92 -18.53
C GLU A 704 13.56 -16.43 -18.89
N LEU A 705 14.23 -16.16 -20.02
CA LEU A 705 14.48 -14.82 -20.53
C LEU A 705 13.64 -14.58 -21.78
N SER A 706 12.78 -13.56 -21.75
CA SER A 706 11.89 -13.20 -22.86
C SER A 706 12.16 -11.77 -23.34
N GLY A 707 12.80 -11.61 -24.51
CA GLY A 707 13.13 -10.30 -25.10
C GLY A 707 11.92 -9.51 -25.63
N GLY A 708 10.80 -10.16 -25.94
CA GLY A 708 9.59 -9.45 -26.34
C GLY A 708 9.58 -9.04 -27.81
N SER A 709 9.71 -7.75 -28.12
CA SER A 709 9.87 -7.26 -29.50
C SER A 709 11.12 -6.40 -29.57
N GLY A 710 11.83 -6.39 -30.68
CA GLY A 710 13.15 -5.75 -30.71
C GLY A 710 14.15 -6.69 -31.37
N ASN A 711 15.40 -6.28 -31.49
CA ASN A 711 16.51 -7.19 -31.79
C ASN A 711 17.27 -7.40 -30.49
N ASP A 712 16.93 -8.48 -29.80
CA ASP A 712 17.34 -8.66 -28.42
C ASP A 712 18.61 -9.51 -28.32
N ILE A 713 19.40 -9.27 -27.29
CA ILE A 713 20.58 -10.06 -26.92
C ILE A 713 20.26 -10.80 -25.62
N LEU A 714 20.30 -12.13 -25.66
CA LEU A 714 19.98 -12.98 -24.51
C LEU A 714 21.19 -13.84 -24.15
N THR A 715 21.69 -13.65 -22.93
CA THR A 715 22.81 -14.41 -22.34
C THR A 715 22.26 -15.26 -21.20
N GLY A 716 22.23 -16.59 -21.35
CA GLY A 716 21.61 -17.48 -20.36
C GLY A 716 22.39 -17.62 -19.05
N GLY A 717 23.72 -17.58 -19.11
CA GLY A 717 24.58 -17.90 -17.96
C GLY A 717 24.92 -19.40 -17.87
N GLU A 718 25.18 -19.89 -16.66
CA GLU A 718 25.20 -21.34 -16.41
C GLU A 718 23.78 -21.82 -16.12
N GLY A 719 23.33 -22.92 -16.70
CA GLY A 719 21.93 -23.29 -16.50
C GLY A 719 21.42 -24.23 -17.56
N ALA A 720 20.10 -24.38 -17.62
CA ALA A 720 19.42 -25.02 -18.73
C ALA A 720 18.27 -24.12 -19.15
N ASP A 721 18.64 -23.01 -19.77
CA ASP A 721 17.81 -21.81 -19.80
C ASP A 721 16.82 -21.83 -20.97
N VAL A 722 15.79 -20.99 -20.89
CA VAL A 722 14.88 -20.72 -21.99
C VAL A 722 15.19 -19.31 -22.49
N LEU A 723 15.74 -19.23 -23.70
CA LEU A 723 16.02 -17.97 -24.37
C LEU A 723 14.97 -17.73 -25.44
N ASN A 724 14.05 -16.81 -25.16
CA ASN A 724 12.95 -16.44 -26.05
C ASN A 724 13.15 -15.03 -26.61
N GLY A 725 13.66 -14.92 -27.85
CA GLY A 725 13.87 -13.63 -28.50
C GLY A 725 12.59 -12.91 -28.91
N GLY A 726 11.46 -13.64 -29.03
CA GLY A 726 10.19 -13.01 -29.37
C GLY A 726 10.13 -12.53 -30.84
N ARG A 727 9.98 -11.23 -31.07
CA ARG A 727 9.86 -10.62 -32.40
C ARG A 727 11.05 -9.71 -32.71
N GLY A 728 11.96 -10.22 -33.52
CA GLY A 728 12.79 -9.40 -34.39
C GLY A 728 13.92 -10.22 -34.96
N SER A 729 15.14 -9.80 -34.71
CA SER A 729 16.35 -10.51 -35.13
C SER A 729 17.22 -10.73 -33.90
N ASP A 730 16.96 -11.82 -33.21
CA ASP A 730 17.39 -11.99 -31.82
C ASP A 730 18.64 -12.86 -31.75
N THR A 731 19.52 -12.57 -30.77
CA THR A 731 20.83 -13.19 -30.63
C THR A 731 20.94 -13.91 -29.30
N ALA A 732 21.21 -15.22 -29.33
CA ALA A 732 21.70 -15.91 -28.14
C ALA A 732 23.22 -15.71 -28.04
N ASP A 733 23.67 -15.11 -26.93
CA ASP A 733 25.06 -14.74 -26.70
C ASP A 733 25.74 -15.68 -25.70
N TYR A 734 26.92 -16.18 -26.10
CA TYR A 734 27.80 -17.04 -25.31
C TYR A 734 29.21 -16.44 -25.23
N SER A 735 29.32 -15.12 -25.41
CA SER A 735 30.58 -14.37 -25.39
C SER A 735 31.40 -14.59 -24.12
N ASP A 736 30.73 -14.77 -22.99
CA ASP A 736 31.28 -14.95 -21.65
C ASP A 736 31.69 -16.41 -21.33
N ALA A 737 31.35 -17.35 -22.20
CA ALA A 737 31.59 -18.76 -21.95
C ALA A 737 33.10 -19.05 -21.81
N THR A 738 33.47 -19.69 -20.70
CA THR A 738 34.89 -19.95 -20.35
C THR A 738 35.55 -21.08 -21.14
N SER A 739 34.84 -21.67 -22.10
CA SER A 739 35.34 -22.69 -23.02
C SER A 739 34.53 -22.72 -24.32
N GLY A 740 35.11 -23.28 -25.38
CA GLY A 740 34.45 -23.29 -26.68
C GLY A 740 33.11 -24.03 -26.69
N VAL A 741 32.11 -23.44 -27.34
CA VAL A 741 30.70 -23.85 -27.35
C VAL A 741 30.30 -24.55 -28.65
N ASN A 742 29.20 -25.32 -28.61
CA ASN A 742 28.67 -26.06 -29.75
C ASN A 742 27.19 -25.76 -29.99
N LEU A 743 26.95 -24.68 -30.72
CA LEU A 743 25.64 -24.06 -30.94
C LEU A 743 24.94 -24.51 -32.22
N ASN A 744 23.61 -24.67 -32.17
CA ASN A 744 22.80 -25.17 -33.28
C ASN A 744 21.34 -24.68 -33.29
N LEU A 745 21.05 -23.63 -34.08
CA LEU A 745 19.69 -23.11 -34.23
C LEU A 745 18.72 -24.16 -34.81
N GLY A 746 19.17 -24.96 -35.77
CA GLY A 746 18.34 -25.98 -36.41
C GLY A 746 17.86 -27.12 -35.50
N ARG A 747 18.29 -27.17 -34.22
CA ARG A 747 17.79 -28.08 -33.20
C ARG A 747 16.89 -27.42 -32.16
N GLY A 748 16.87 -26.08 -32.09
CA GLY A 748 16.19 -25.31 -31.06
C GLY A 748 16.77 -25.48 -29.66
N LYS A 749 18.03 -25.94 -29.54
CA LYS A 749 18.75 -26.09 -28.27
C LYS A 749 20.25 -26.30 -28.42
N SER A 750 21.04 -25.71 -27.53
CA SER A 750 22.50 -25.88 -27.43
C SER A 750 22.98 -25.66 -26.01
N GLU A 751 24.10 -26.27 -25.61
CA GLU A 751 24.74 -26.17 -24.28
C GLU A 751 23.90 -26.46 -23.02
N GLY A 752 22.59 -26.68 -23.15
CA GLY A 752 21.69 -26.82 -21.99
C GLY A 752 20.37 -26.12 -22.30
N ASP A 753 20.48 -25.05 -23.07
CA ASP A 753 19.46 -24.03 -23.27
C ASP A 753 18.53 -24.38 -24.43
N THR A 754 17.33 -23.85 -24.35
CA THR A 754 16.26 -23.97 -25.34
C THR A 754 16.06 -22.63 -26.02
N TYR A 755 16.04 -22.65 -27.36
CA TYR A 755 15.85 -21.43 -28.15
C TYR A 755 14.41 -21.35 -28.67
N ILE A 756 13.80 -20.19 -28.46
CA ILE A 756 12.49 -19.80 -29.00
C ILE A 756 12.70 -18.49 -29.75
N SER A 757 12.37 -18.46 -31.04
CA SER A 757 12.55 -17.26 -31.89
C SER A 757 13.95 -16.63 -31.75
N ILE A 758 15.01 -17.44 -31.91
CA ILE A 758 16.39 -16.95 -31.97
C ILE A 758 16.91 -17.19 -33.39
N GLU A 759 17.37 -16.12 -34.04
CA GLU A 759 17.85 -16.14 -35.42
C GLU A 759 19.38 -16.08 -35.52
N ASN A 760 20.06 -15.59 -34.48
CA ASN A 760 21.49 -15.30 -34.48
C ASN A 760 22.21 -15.98 -33.31
N LEU A 761 23.53 -16.20 -33.46
CA LEU A 761 24.38 -16.80 -32.44
C LEU A 761 25.69 -16.04 -32.32
N SER A 762 26.09 -15.77 -31.08
CA SER A 762 27.42 -15.26 -30.74
C SER A 762 28.15 -16.32 -29.91
N GLY A 763 29.36 -16.69 -30.35
CA GLY A 763 30.24 -17.66 -29.70
C GLY A 763 31.08 -17.05 -28.59
N SER A 764 32.01 -17.83 -28.09
CA SER A 764 32.94 -17.49 -27.01
C SER A 764 34.30 -17.01 -27.53
N GLY A 765 35.18 -16.53 -26.66
CA GLY A 765 36.59 -16.29 -27.01
C GLY A 765 37.45 -17.56 -27.20
N HIS A 766 36.84 -18.70 -27.56
CA HIS A 766 37.47 -20.01 -27.67
C HIS A 766 36.99 -20.78 -28.91
N ASN A 767 37.61 -21.94 -29.18
CA ASN A 767 37.29 -22.71 -30.40
C ASN A 767 35.85 -23.24 -30.44
N ASP A 768 35.01 -22.61 -31.25
CA ASP A 768 33.58 -22.85 -31.31
C ASP A 768 33.14 -23.72 -32.48
N ARG A 769 31.93 -24.24 -32.35
CA ARG A 769 31.20 -24.98 -33.39
C ARG A 769 29.79 -24.47 -33.51
N MET A 770 29.55 -23.58 -34.45
CA MET A 770 28.23 -22.97 -34.63
C MET A 770 27.57 -23.42 -35.93
N LYS A 771 26.24 -23.52 -35.89
CA LYS A 771 25.44 -23.85 -37.05
C LYS A 771 24.10 -23.12 -37.03
N GLY A 772 23.85 -22.34 -38.07
CA GLY A 772 22.54 -21.76 -38.38
C GLY A 772 21.50 -22.78 -38.84
N ASP A 773 20.35 -22.28 -39.26
CA ASP A 773 19.17 -23.05 -39.64
C ASP A 773 18.86 -23.00 -41.15
N ASN A 774 17.68 -22.56 -41.58
CA ASN A 774 17.37 -22.32 -43.00
C ASN A 774 16.90 -20.89 -43.26
N ALA A 775 16.82 -20.05 -42.23
CA ALA A 775 16.61 -18.62 -42.33
C ALA A 775 17.95 -17.90 -42.53
N THR A 776 17.91 -16.59 -42.75
CA THR A 776 19.12 -15.77 -42.67
C THR A 776 19.58 -15.71 -41.22
N ASN A 777 20.84 -16.08 -40.97
CA ASN A 777 21.44 -16.05 -39.64
C ASN A 777 22.70 -15.19 -39.63
N THR A 778 22.96 -14.52 -38.50
CA THR A 778 24.27 -13.93 -38.17
C THR A 778 24.98 -14.82 -37.16
N LEU A 779 26.20 -15.28 -37.49
CA LEU A 779 27.03 -16.13 -36.65
C LEU A 779 28.38 -15.45 -36.41
N THR A 780 28.72 -15.20 -35.14
CA THR A 780 29.97 -14.53 -34.73
C THR A 780 30.83 -15.45 -33.89
N GLY A 781 32.05 -15.76 -34.36
CA GLY A 781 33.05 -16.63 -33.68
C GLY A 781 33.81 -15.93 -32.56
N GLN A 782 34.04 -14.62 -32.69
CA GLN A 782 34.80 -13.78 -31.78
C GLN A 782 36.31 -14.03 -31.78
N GLY A 783 36.77 -15.13 -31.19
CA GLY A 783 38.18 -15.42 -31.00
C GLY A 783 38.42 -16.92 -30.91
N GLY A 784 39.29 -17.49 -31.73
CA GLY A 784 39.63 -18.91 -31.61
C GLY A 784 39.81 -19.57 -32.96
N ASN A 785 39.76 -20.90 -33.01
CA ASN A 785 39.72 -21.62 -34.29
C ASN A 785 38.33 -22.22 -34.47
N ASP A 786 37.46 -21.43 -35.06
CA ASP A 786 36.03 -21.67 -35.07
C ASP A 786 35.59 -22.43 -36.31
N VAL A 787 34.41 -23.04 -36.20
CA VAL A 787 33.74 -23.69 -37.32
C VAL A 787 32.33 -23.16 -37.41
N LEU A 788 32.11 -22.23 -38.33
CA LEU A 788 30.82 -21.58 -38.59
C LEU A 788 30.15 -22.17 -39.82
N ARG A 789 28.85 -22.44 -39.73
CA ARG A 789 28.06 -23.01 -40.82
C ARG A 789 26.72 -22.30 -40.89
N GLY A 790 26.53 -21.41 -41.87
CA GLY A 790 25.26 -20.68 -42.08
C GLY A 790 24.11 -21.63 -42.36
N GLY A 791 24.16 -22.31 -43.50
CA GLY A 791 23.21 -23.39 -43.84
C GLY A 791 22.47 -23.10 -45.13
N LYS A 792 21.23 -22.63 -45.02
CA LYS A 792 20.54 -21.98 -46.14
C LYS A 792 20.07 -20.62 -45.66
N GLY A 793 19.83 -19.70 -46.58
CA GLY A 793 19.53 -18.31 -46.22
C GLY A 793 20.67 -17.45 -46.73
N ASP A 794 20.49 -16.14 -46.70
CA ASP A 794 21.59 -15.22 -46.99
C ASP A 794 22.25 -14.93 -45.64
N ASP A 795 23.30 -15.67 -45.29
CA ASP A 795 23.87 -15.70 -43.94
C ASP A 795 25.07 -14.74 -43.79
N VAL A 796 25.31 -14.25 -42.56
CA VAL A 796 26.47 -13.42 -42.22
C VAL A 796 27.35 -14.19 -41.23
N LEU A 797 28.60 -14.46 -41.60
CA LEU A 797 29.55 -15.22 -40.79
C LEU A 797 30.79 -14.37 -40.52
N PHE A 798 31.04 -14.10 -39.24
CA PHE A 798 32.25 -13.46 -38.74
C PHE A 798 33.08 -14.49 -37.98
N GLY A 799 34.30 -14.77 -38.41
CA GLY A 799 35.27 -15.58 -37.67
C GLY A 799 35.73 -14.82 -36.43
N ASP A 800 36.90 -14.19 -36.54
CA ASP A 800 37.43 -13.33 -35.49
C ASP A 800 37.07 -11.85 -35.70
N PHE A 801 37.04 -11.06 -34.62
CA PHE A 801 36.83 -9.60 -34.73
C PHE A 801 38.02 -8.91 -35.42
N ALA A 802 37.69 -7.98 -36.32
CA ALA A 802 38.66 -7.31 -37.20
C ALA A 802 39.46 -6.17 -36.55
N ASP A 803 39.01 -5.66 -35.39
CA ASP A 803 39.67 -4.58 -34.67
C ASP A 803 39.49 -4.79 -33.16
N GLN A 804 40.60 -4.97 -32.44
CA GLN A 804 40.61 -4.70 -31.00
C GLN A 804 40.46 -3.18 -30.90
N GLY A 805 39.26 -2.69 -30.56
CA GLY A 805 39.02 -1.25 -30.45
C GLY A 805 40.13 -0.56 -29.66
N GLU A 806 40.41 0.71 -29.98
CA GLU A 806 41.32 1.56 -29.18
C GLU A 806 41.00 1.35 -27.69
N PRO A 807 42.01 1.09 -26.84
CA PRO A 807 41.78 0.77 -25.44
C PRO A 807 40.92 1.87 -24.84
N ILE A 808 39.75 1.46 -24.36
CA ILE A 808 38.80 2.35 -23.72
C ILE A 808 39.54 3.11 -22.61
N PRO A 809 39.59 4.46 -22.65
CA PRO A 809 40.38 5.23 -21.70
C PRO A 809 39.88 5.01 -20.28
N ARG A 810 40.71 4.36 -19.47
CA ARG A 810 40.46 4.05 -18.06
C ARG A 810 41.51 4.74 -17.19
N PRO A 811 41.10 5.55 -16.21
CA PRO A 811 42.01 6.10 -15.22
C PRO A 811 42.98 5.07 -14.62
N GLY A 812 44.27 5.40 -14.66
CA GLY A 812 45.36 4.57 -14.22
C GLY A 812 45.65 4.65 -12.72
N MET A 813 46.26 3.59 -12.19
CA MET A 813 46.67 3.49 -10.79
C MET A 813 47.85 4.43 -10.45
N GLY A 814 47.69 5.18 -9.35
CA GLY A 814 48.67 6.11 -8.80
C GLY A 814 48.75 6.02 -7.27
N THR A 815 48.95 7.17 -6.61
CA THR A 815 49.01 7.20 -5.13
C THR A 815 47.65 7.42 -4.47
N GLY A 816 46.60 7.72 -5.24
CA GLY A 816 45.30 8.13 -4.70
C GLY A 816 45.29 9.54 -4.11
N TYR A 817 46.42 10.26 -4.11
CA TYR A 817 46.55 11.54 -3.43
C TYR A 817 47.46 12.53 -4.17
N ALA A 818 47.01 13.77 -4.30
CA ALA A 818 47.80 14.91 -4.77
C ALA A 818 47.66 16.12 -3.82
N THR A 819 48.64 17.03 -3.85
CA THR A 819 48.58 18.29 -3.09
C THR A 819 49.03 19.47 -3.94
N LEU A 820 48.17 20.48 -4.07
CA LEU A 820 48.38 21.72 -4.80
C LEU A 820 48.38 22.89 -3.80
N GLY A 821 49.47 23.66 -3.79
CA GLY A 821 49.60 24.86 -2.95
C GLY A 821 49.09 26.13 -3.64
N PRO A 822 49.17 27.30 -2.97
CA PRO A 822 48.67 28.57 -3.50
C PRO A 822 49.39 29.07 -4.78
N ASP A 823 50.52 28.44 -5.15
CA ASP A 823 51.25 28.72 -6.39
C ASP A 823 50.80 27.81 -7.57
N ALA A 824 49.74 27.01 -7.42
CA ALA A 824 49.23 26.12 -8.46
C ALA A 824 48.74 26.91 -9.70
N THR A 825 48.83 26.30 -10.88
CA THR A 825 48.53 26.95 -12.17
C THR A 825 47.34 26.34 -12.90
N ASN A 826 46.47 25.60 -12.20
CA ASN A 826 45.35 24.86 -12.76
C ASN A 826 44.13 25.75 -13.02
N ASN A 827 44.32 26.86 -13.74
CA ASN A 827 43.38 27.99 -13.76
C ASN A 827 42.53 28.10 -15.04
N SER A 828 42.55 27.06 -15.88
CA SER A 828 41.80 26.93 -17.14
C SER A 828 41.85 25.49 -17.64
N ILE A 829 40.95 25.12 -18.55
CA ILE A 829 40.96 23.83 -19.28
C ILE A 829 42.36 23.53 -19.85
N ALA A 830 43.00 24.50 -20.51
CA ALA A 830 44.32 24.31 -21.13
C ALA A 830 45.47 24.08 -20.13
N THR A 831 45.25 24.36 -18.85
CA THR A 831 46.22 24.21 -17.76
C THR A 831 45.71 23.27 -16.67
N ALA A 832 44.62 22.54 -16.92
CA ALA A 832 43.98 21.69 -15.93
C ALA A 832 44.98 20.67 -15.37
N PHE A 833 44.87 20.39 -14.07
CA PHE A 833 45.69 19.36 -13.44
C PHE A 833 45.13 17.99 -13.81
N ASP A 834 45.89 17.23 -14.60
CA ASP A 834 45.49 15.89 -15.04
C ASP A 834 45.57 14.90 -13.86
N ILE A 835 44.41 14.35 -13.50
CA ILE A 835 44.25 13.37 -12.43
C ILE A 835 44.11 11.93 -12.95
N SER A 836 44.09 11.72 -14.27
CA SER A 836 43.75 10.45 -14.92
C SER A 836 44.62 9.27 -14.49
N ASN A 837 45.83 9.50 -13.96
CA ASN A 837 46.75 8.44 -13.52
C ASN A 837 47.00 8.44 -11.99
N ASN A 838 46.08 9.01 -11.20
CA ASN A 838 46.28 9.22 -9.77
C ASN A 838 45.28 8.47 -8.87
N PHE A 839 44.74 7.34 -9.30
CA PHE A 839 43.69 6.61 -8.56
C PHE A 839 44.22 5.48 -7.67
N SER A 840 43.43 5.04 -6.69
CA SER A 840 43.74 3.97 -5.72
C SER A 840 42.47 3.16 -5.40
N LEU A 841 42.65 1.93 -4.93
CA LEU A 841 41.61 1.06 -4.34
C LEU A 841 41.81 0.90 -2.82
N THR A 842 42.79 1.58 -2.25
CA THR A 842 43.09 1.52 -0.81
C THR A 842 42.12 2.41 -0.07
N GLU A 843 41.37 1.88 0.89
CA GLU A 843 40.42 2.61 1.75
C GLU A 843 40.88 4.04 2.10
N ASP A 844 40.13 5.03 1.64
CA ASP A 844 40.31 6.44 1.96
C ASP A 844 39.18 6.89 2.90
N PRO A 845 39.47 7.26 4.17
CA PRO A 845 38.45 7.67 5.13
C PRO A 845 37.81 9.03 4.81
N ASP A 846 38.39 9.81 3.90
CA ASP A 846 37.88 11.10 3.44
C ASP A 846 37.01 10.95 2.17
N ILE A 847 36.73 9.72 1.70
CA ILE A 847 35.84 9.47 0.55
C ILE A 847 34.69 8.59 1.02
N PHE A 848 33.47 8.91 0.58
CA PHE A 848 32.28 8.11 0.84
C PHE A 848 32.48 6.65 0.38
N ASP A 849 32.64 5.74 1.35
CA ASP A 849 32.67 4.27 1.28
C ASP A 849 33.49 3.61 0.15
N SER A 850 34.79 3.94 0.04
CA SER A 850 35.64 3.50 -1.09
C SER A 850 36.55 2.30 -0.84
N THR A 851 36.07 1.21 -0.21
CA THR A 851 36.88 -0.03 -0.16
C THR A 851 36.85 -0.85 -1.45
N THR A 852 35.94 -0.54 -2.38
CA THR A 852 35.70 -1.31 -3.62
C THR A 852 35.79 -0.49 -4.92
N VAL A 853 35.73 0.86 -4.86
CA VAL A 853 35.70 1.76 -6.04
C VAL A 853 37.01 2.53 -6.22
N LEU A 854 37.44 2.75 -7.47
CA LEU A 854 38.64 3.54 -7.80
C LEU A 854 38.45 5.00 -7.42
N HIS A 855 39.38 5.57 -6.64
CA HIS A 855 39.25 6.94 -6.15
C HIS A 855 40.58 7.72 -6.08
N THR A 856 40.49 9.05 -6.01
CA THR A 856 41.62 9.97 -5.80
C THR A 856 41.21 11.22 -5.02
N THR A 857 42.14 11.74 -4.22
CA THR A 857 41.95 12.94 -3.40
C THR A 857 42.99 14.02 -3.74
N VAL A 858 42.54 15.21 -4.12
CA VAL A 858 43.40 16.38 -4.38
C VAL A 858 43.23 17.41 -3.28
N ASN A 859 44.25 17.58 -2.43
CA ASN A 859 44.29 18.66 -1.46
C ASN A 859 44.78 19.95 -2.13
N ALA A 860 43.93 20.95 -2.28
CA ALA A 860 44.27 22.18 -2.99
C ALA A 860 44.19 23.43 -2.10
N THR A 861 44.91 24.48 -2.49
CA THR A 861 44.83 25.81 -1.88
C THR A 861 44.53 26.82 -2.98
N GLY A 862 43.41 27.54 -2.85
CA GLY A 862 42.98 28.56 -3.79
C GLY A 862 44.05 29.62 -4.02
N ASN A 863 44.13 30.09 -5.26
CA ASN A 863 45.11 31.09 -5.72
C ASN A 863 44.43 32.39 -6.23
N GLY A 864 43.11 32.51 -6.03
CA GLY A 864 42.29 33.60 -6.54
C GLY A 864 41.71 33.37 -7.95
N GLN A 865 41.86 32.18 -8.53
CA GLN A 865 41.30 31.73 -9.82
C GLN A 865 40.63 30.35 -9.65
N GLY A 866 39.95 29.83 -10.68
CA GLY A 866 39.21 28.57 -10.62
C GLY A 866 40.12 27.34 -10.62
N GLY A 867 39.73 26.27 -9.93
CA GLY A 867 40.46 25.01 -9.92
C GLY A 867 39.97 24.08 -11.03
N TYR A 868 40.78 23.86 -12.07
CA TYR A 868 40.47 22.97 -13.19
C TYR A 868 41.24 21.65 -13.09
N TYR A 869 40.53 20.53 -13.19
CA TYR A 869 41.11 19.19 -13.13
C TYR A 869 40.66 18.39 -14.35
N GLY A 870 41.60 17.75 -15.05
CA GLY A 870 41.30 16.99 -16.27
C GLY A 870 41.30 15.50 -15.99
N ILE A 871 40.35 14.78 -16.56
CA ILE A 871 40.22 13.32 -16.44
C ILE A 871 39.79 12.69 -17.78
N GLU A 872 40.42 11.60 -18.19
CA GLU A 872 39.97 10.79 -19.33
C GLU A 872 38.99 9.73 -18.86
N LEU A 873 37.84 9.60 -19.52
CA LEU A 873 36.76 8.68 -19.15
C LEU A 873 36.14 8.01 -20.38
N ALA A 874 35.51 6.86 -20.15
CA ALA A 874 34.79 6.08 -21.16
C ALA A 874 33.28 6.28 -21.07
N ALA A 875 32.57 6.15 -22.19
CA ALA A 875 31.11 6.09 -22.19
C ALA A 875 30.59 5.01 -21.23
N GLY A 876 29.56 5.33 -20.46
CA GLY A 876 29.01 4.48 -19.40
C GLY A 876 29.77 4.51 -18.07
N THR A 877 30.91 5.22 -17.96
CA THR A 877 31.61 5.38 -16.68
C THR A 877 30.84 6.32 -15.77
N THR A 878 30.58 5.91 -14.53
CA THR A 878 30.05 6.79 -13.49
C THR A 878 31.21 7.52 -12.82
N ILE A 879 31.19 8.86 -12.86
CA ILE A 879 32.12 9.70 -12.11
C ILE A 879 31.37 10.39 -10.96
N THR A 880 31.93 10.27 -9.76
CA THR A 880 31.48 10.96 -8.55
C THR A 880 32.56 11.95 -8.13
N VAL A 881 32.17 13.20 -7.90
CA VAL A 881 33.06 14.26 -7.41
C VAL A 881 32.48 14.87 -6.16
N ASP A 882 33.31 15.08 -5.15
CA ASP A 882 32.94 15.61 -3.85
C ASP A 882 34.01 16.60 -3.35
N ILE A 883 33.60 17.66 -2.65
CA ILE A 883 34.49 18.70 -2.16
C ILE A 883 34.40 18.82 -0.64
N ASP A 884 35.51 18.52 0.03
CA ASP A 884 35.61 18.44 1.48
C ASP A 884 36.44 19.58 2.11
N GLY A 885 36.05 20.00 3.32
CA GLY A 885 36.97 20.58 4.30
C GLY A 885 37.47 22.01 4.02
N ILE A 886 36.58 22.95 3.69
CA ILE A 886 36.92 24.37 3.51
C ILE A 886 37.23 25.04 4.86
N ALA A 887 38.50 25.26 5.14
CA ALA A 887 38.98 25.59 6.49
C ALA A 887 38.91 27.09 6.91
N ASP A 888 38.28 27.99 6.13
CA ASP A 888 38.11 29.40 6.52
C ASP A 888 36.69 29.69 7.05
N PRO A 889 36.54 30.05 8.35
CA PRO A 889 35.24 30.39 8.95
C PRO A 889 34.63 31.73 8.49
N ASN A 890 35.27 32.47 7.56
CA ASN A 890 34.77 33.76 7.05
C ASN A 890 34.33 33.72 5.58
N VAL A 891 33.45 32.76 5.24
CA VAL A 891 32.54 32.71 4.07
C VAL A 891 33.14 32.12 2.79
N HIS A 892 32.70 30.91 2.39
CA HIS A 892 32.51 30.48 0.99
C HIS A 892 31.48 29.35 0.91
N ASP A 893 30.43 29.55 0.11
CA ASP A 893 29.60 28.48 -0.45
C ASP A 893 30.32 28.01 -1.73
N SER A 894 30.79 26.77 -1.78
CA SER A 894 31.53 26.22 -2.93
C SER A 894 30.59 25.49 -3.87
N TRP A 895 30.88 25.53 -5.18
CA TRP A 895 30.14 24.77 -6.18
C TRP A 895 31.08 24.01 -7.10
N VAL A 896 30.57 22.96 -7.73
CA VAL A 896 31.32 22.11 -8.67
C VAL A 896 30.59 21.99 -10.01
N ARG A 897 31.36 21.95 -11.11
CA ARG A 897 30.89 21.69 -12.46
C ARG A 897 31.70 20.58 -13.12
N LEU A 898 31.02 19.81 -13.96
CA LEU A 898 31.64 18.96 -14.94
C LEU A 898 31.46 19.56 -16.33
N LEU A 899 32.55 19.56 -17.10
CA LEU A 899 32.61 20.11 -18.45
C LEU A 899 33.03 19.01 -19.43
N ASP A 900 32.44 19.02 -20.63
CA ASP A 900 32.88 18.17 -21.74
C ASP A 900 34.22 18.67 -22.35
N ALA A 901 34.70 17.97 -23.39
CA ALA A 901 35.95 18.30 -24.07
C ALA A 901 35.94 19.67 -24.77
N ASP A 902 34.75 20.18 -25.13
CA ASP A 902 34.56 21.49 -25.75
C ASP A 902 34.38 22.63 -24.72
N GLY A 903 34.28 22.27 -23.43
CA GLY A 903 34.09 23.18 -22.31
C GLY A 903 32.63 23.58 -22.07
N ASN A 904 31.66 22.81 -22.57
CA ASN A 904 30.26 22.97 -22.22
C ASN A 904 29.98 22.30 -20.88
N ILE A 905 29.05 22.87 -20.11
CA ILE A 905 28.64 22.30 -18.81
C ILE A 905 27.72 21.11 -19.09
N VAL A 906 28.12 19.94 -18.60
CA VAL A 906 27.31 18.71 -18.68
C VAL A 906 26.62 18.41 -17.35
N GLU A 907 27.19 18.85 -16.22
CA GLU A 907 26.58 18.73 -14.89
C GLU A 907 27.06 19.85 -13.97
N GLN A 908 26.21 20.32 -13.05
CA GLN A 908 26.56 21.35 -12.07
C GLN A 908 25.74 21.23 -10.78
N ASN A 909 26.38 21.47 -9.62
CA ASN A 909 25.67 21.50 -8.33
C ASN A 909 26.15 22.68 -7.45
N ASP A 910 25.19 23.43 -6.91
CA ASP A 910 25.31 24.35 -5.77
C ASP A 910 24.21 24.01 -4.76
N ASP A 911 24.52 23.28 -3.70
CA ASP A 911 23.53 22.71 -2.78
C ASP A 911 22.79 23.75 -1.90
N GLY A 912 22.97 25.05 -2.16
CA GLY A 912 22.20 26.15 -1.57
C GLY A 912 22.38 26.33 -0.05
N GLY A 913 23.35 25.63 0.54
CA GLY A 913 23.68 25.64 1.96
C GLY A 913 24.86 26.58 2.27
N GLY A 914 24.79 27.31 3.38
CA GLY A 914 25.90 28.17 3.79
C GLY A 914 27.05 27.39 4.42
N ASP A 915 28.20 27.35 3.76
CA ASP A 915 29.46 26.94 4.38
C ASP A 915 30.18 28.15 5.02
N PRO A 916 30.42 28.16 6.35
CA PRO A 916 31.25 27.16 7.03
C PRO A 916 30.79 26.74 8.45
N GLY A 917 31.04 25.47 8.82
CA GLY A 917 30.87 24.99 10.20
C GLY A 917 29.42 24.68 10.60
N SER A 918 28.60 24.29 9.63
CA SER A 918 27.26 23.77 9.87
C SER A 918 27.32 22.40 10.54
N THR A 919 26.35 22.12 11.41
CA THR A 919 26.05 20.76 11.91
C THR A 919 25.13 20.00 10.96
N SER A 920 24.97 20.45 9.70
CA SER A 920 24.30 19.73 8.61
C SER A 920 25.35 19.13 7.67
N ASN A 921 25.19 17.86 7.32
CA ASN A 921 26.19 17.01 6.68
C ASN A 921 26.12 17.06 5.13
N ARG A 922 26.04 18.23 4.50
CA ARG A 922 25.90 18.31 3.04
C ARG A 922 27.04 19.14 2.45
N ASP A 923 27.86 18.47 1.63
CA ASP A 923 28.97 18.99 0.85
C ASP A 923 28.55 19.02 -0.64
N SER A 924 29.10 19.97 -1.42
CA SER A 924 28.79 20.09 -2.85
C SER A 924 29.43 18.94 -3.64
N SER A 925 28.59 18.10 -4.24
CA SER A 925 28.99 16.90 -4.97
C SER A 925 28.25 16.76 -6.30
N ILE A 926 28.84 16.04 -7.25
CA ILE A 926 28.20 15.66 -8.53
C ILE A 926 28.39 14.17 -8.77
N VAL A 927 27.39 13.55 -9.40
CA VAL A 927 27.51 12.21 -9.99
C VAL A 927 27.00 12.27 -11.42
N PHE A 928 27.83 11.84 -12.36
CA PHE A 928 27.55 11.92 -13.79
C PHE A 928 27.94 10.63 -14.50
N ILE A 929 27.08 10.13 -15.39
CA ILE A 929 27.41 9.02 -16.29
C ILE A 929 27.93 9.62 -17.59
N VAL A 930 29.11 9.18 -17.98
CA VAL A 930 29.79 9.68 -19.18
C VAL A 930 29.04 9.22 -20.42
N GLU A 931 28.47 10.16 -21.16
CA GLU A 931 27.71 9.87 -22.38
C GLU A 931 28.60 9.50 -23.57
N GLU A 932 29.78 10.15 -23.69
CA GLU A 932 30.72 9.94 -24.79
C GLU A 932 32.14 9.72 -24.26
N THR A 933 32.85 8.74 -24.84
CA THR A 933 34.27 8.49 -24.49
C THR A 933 35.13 9.70 -24.83
N GLY A 934 35.85 10.27 -23.86
CA GLY A 934 36.64 11.49 -24.06
C GLY A 934 37.27 12.08 -22.80
N THR A 935 37.81 13.30 -22.92
CA THR A 935 38.36 14.07 -21.79
C THR A 935 37.28 14.96 -21.19
N TYR A 936 37.08 14.86 -19.87
CA TYR A 936 36.20 15.70 -19.08
C TYR A 936 37.02 16.61 -18.15
N TYR A 937 36.43 17.75 -17.77
CA TYR A 937 37.06 18.70 -16.87
C TYR A 937 36.17 19.01 -15.66
N ILE A 938 36.72 18.85 -14.46
CA ILE A 938 36.10 19.29 -13.21
C ILE A 938 36.52 20.73 -12.96
N LEU A 939 35.54 21.58 -12.67
CA LEU A 939 35.74 22.99 -12.31
C LEU A 939 35.15 23.26 -10.93
N GLU A 940 35.98 23.78 -10.03
CA GLU A 940 35.60 24.26 -8.71
C GLU A 940 35.67 25.79 -8.62
N GLY A 941 34.67 26.38 -7.95
CA GLY A 941 34.52 27.81 -7.78
C GLY A 941 33.78 28.21 -6.51
N ALA A 942 33.54 29.51 -6.36
CA ALA A 942 32.86 30.09 -5.20
C ALA A 942 31.55 30.75 -5.60
N TRP A 943 30.55 30.62 -4.73
CA TRP A 943 29.29 31.35 -4.81
C TRP A 943 29.28 32.50 -3.77
N SER A 944 28.74 33.64 -4.17
CA SER A 944 28.52 34.76 -3.25
C SER A 944 27.34 35.62 -3.69
N PRO A 945 26.43 35.99 -2.78
CA PRO A 945 25.30 36.86 -3.09
C PRO A 945 25.74 38.29 -3.48
N ASP A 946 27.00 38.66 -3.20
CA ASP A 946 27.60 39.94 -3.56
C ASP A 946 28.41 39.91 -4.88
N ALA A 947 28.55 38.75 -5.52
CA ALA A 947 29.25 38.61 -6.80
C ALA A 947 28.42 39.18 -7.97
N PRO A 948 29.05 39.82 -8.97
CA PRO A 948 28.33 40.35 -10.13
C PRO A 948 27.75 39.23 -11.00
N GLY A 949 26.42 39.24 -11.24
CA GLY A 949 25.73 38.24 -12.07
C GLY A 949 24.69 37.47 -11.28
N ASN A 950 24.58 36.17 -11.52
CA ASN A 950 23.71 35.22 -10.81
C ASN A 950 24.35 34.63 -9.53
N GLY A 951 25.45 35.21 -9.03
CA GLY A 951 26.13 34.78 -7.80
C GLY A 951 27.32 33.83 -7.99
N TRP A 952 27.53 33.30 -9.21
CA TRP A 952 28.56 32.31 -9.53
C TRP A 952 29.90 32.94 -9.90
N SER A 953 30.98 32.55 -9.21
CA SER A 953 32.34 33.00 -9.48
C SER A 953 33.29 31.82 -9.66
N GLU A 954 33.97 31.73 -10.81
CA GLU A 954 35.02 30.74 -11.10
C GLU A 954 36.35 31.08 -10.41
N ALA A 955 36.31 31.57 -9.17
CA ALA A 955 37.49 32.00 -8.44
C ALA A 955 37.47 31.48 -7.02
N VAL A 956 38.49 30.71 -6.66
CA VAL A 956 38.70 30.17 -5.33
C VAL A 956 39.62 31.13 -4.57
N PRO A 957 39.22 31.71 -3.44
CA PRO A 957 40.03 32.76 -2.83
C PRO A 957 41.41 32.34 -2.37
N GLU A 958 42.34 33.28 -2.48
CA GLU A 958 43.76 33.04 -2.23
C GLU A 958 43.98 32.61 -0.78
N GLY A 959 44.47 31.38 -0.59
CA GLY A 959 44.78 30.80 0.72
C GLY A 959 43.69 29.90 1.32
N SER A 960 42.51 29.79 0.70
CA SER A 960 41.46 28.86 1.11
C SER A 960 41.85 27.43 0.75
N THR A 961 41.87 26.52 1.72
CA THR A 961 42.18 25.10 1.48
C THR A 961 40.91 24.29 1.30
N TYR A 962 40.90 23.38 0.34
CA TYR A 962 39.81 22.43 0.08
C TYR A 962 40.39 21.09 -0.35
N LYS A 963 39.58 20.03 -0.26
CA LYS A 963 39.87 18.71 -0.80
C LYS A 963 38.90 18.42 -1.94
N LEU A 964 39.40 17.90 -3.05
CA LEU A 964 38.59 17.38 -4.14
C LEU A 964 38.73 15.86 -4.16
N ASN A 965 37.65 15.17 -3.82
CA ASN A 965 37.53 13.72 -3.86
C ASN A 965 36.88 13.33 -5.19
N VAL A 966 37.46 12.38 -5.92
CA VAL A 966 36.92 11.88 -7.19
C VAL A 966 36.93 10.36 -7.17
N SER A 967 35.77 9.75 -7.41
CA SER A 967 35.59 8.31 -7.58
C SER A 967 35.09 8.00 -8.98
N VAL A 968 35.52 6.87 -9.54
CA VAL A 968 35.10 6.39 -10.86
C VAL A 968 34.74 4.91 -10.81
N GLU A 969 33.63 4.57 -11.44
CA GLU A 969 33.14 3.20 -11.59
C GLU A 969 32.88 2.92 -13.07
N PHE A 970 33.48 1.84 -13.57
CA PHE A 970 33.40 1.50 -15.00
C PHE A 970 32.32 0.47 -15.23
N PRO A 971 31.66 0.49 -16.40
CA PRO A 971 30.88 -0.66 -16.83
C PRO A 971 31.80 -1.89 -16.91
N PRO A 972 31.24 -3.11 -16.79
CA PRO A 972 32.01 -4.34 -17.00
C PRO A 972 32.79 -4.23 -18.31
N GLU A 973 34.05 -4.70 -18.31
CA GLU A 973 34.83 -4.68 -19.55
C GLU A 973 34.08 -5.47 -20.61
N PRO A 974 33.84 -4.91 -21.80
CA PRO A 974 33.42 -5.75 -22.91
C PRO A 974 34.45 -6.86 -23.04
N ILE A 975 33.94 -8.09 -23.09
CA ILE A 975 34.76 -9.29 -23.10
C ILE A 975 35.75 -9.15 -24.26
N GLN A 976 37.02 -9.17 -23.92
CA GLN A 976 38.08 -9.01 -24.90
C GLN A 976 37.96 -10.18 -25.89
N PRO A 977 37.92 -9.91 -27.22
CA PRO A 977 37.95 -10.97 -28.21
C PRO A 977 39.07 -11.94 -27.85
N GLY A 978 38.76 -13.24 -27.82
CA GLY A 978 39.75 -14.28 -27.58
C GLY A 978 40.98 -14.12 -28.50
N GLU A 979 42.03 -14.90 -28.24
CA GLU A 979 43.17 -14.90 -29.16
C GLU A 979 42.70 -15.32 -30.56
N ALA A 980 42.85 -14.42 -31.54
CA ALA A 980 42.55 -14.69 -32.94
C ALA A 980 43.20 -16.01 -33.40
N GLY A 981 42.48 -16.82 -34.15
CA GLY A 981 42.91 -18.14 -34.58
C GLY A 981 42.79 -18.37 -36.07
N ASN A 982 42.17 -19.48 -36.47
CA ASN A 982 42.14 -19.91 -37.88
C ASN A 982 40.82 -20.61 -38.13
N ASP A 983 39.91 -19.87 -38.74
CA ASP A 983 38.52 -20.22 -38.78
C ASP A 983 38.15 -21.00 -40.03
N LYS A 984 36.98 -21.64 -39.93
CA LYS A 984 36.36 -22.36 -41.05
C LYS A 984 34.93 -21.90 -41.20
N LEU A 985 34.72 -20.98 -42.12
CA LEU A 985 33.41 -20.43 -42.46
C LEU A 985 32.84 -21.17 -43.66
N TYR A 986 31.61 -21.64 -43.52
CA TYR A 986 30.84 -22.31 -44.58
C TYR A 986 29.48 -21.60 -44.72
N GLY A 987 29.29 -20.79 -45.75
CA GLY A 987 28.02 -20.09 -46.03
C GLY A 987 26.89 -21.09 -46.29
N GLY A 988 26.98 -21.82 -47.39
CA GLY A 988 26.09 -22.91 -47.72
C GLY A 988 25.26 -22.65 -48.97
N LYS A 989 24.02 -22.18 -48.80
CA LYS A 989 23.10 -21.89 -49.91
C LYS A 989 22.39 -20.57 -49.68
N GLY A 990 22.56 -19.65 -50.60
CA GLY A 990 22.09 -18.27 -50.49
C GLY A 990 23.28 -17.37 -50.80
N SER A 991 23.06 -16.06 -50.71
CA SER A 991 24.10 -15.07 -50.90
C SER A 991 24.74 -14.75 -49.56
N ASP A 992 25.82 -15.46 -49.24
CA ASP A 992 26.41 -15.43 -47.91
C ASP A 992 27.54 -14.38 -47.82
N PHE A 993 27.66 -13.71 -46.67
CA PHE A 993 28.75 -12.80 -46.34
C PHE A 993 29.71 -13.48 -45.36
N LEU A 994 30.97 -13.60 -45.73
CA LEU A 994 32.01 -14.26 -44.94
C LEU A 994 33.18 -13.30 -44.69
N ASP A 995 33.48 -13.05 -43.43
CA ASP A 995 34.69 -12.33 -42.99
C ASP A 995 35.43 -13.22 -41.98
N GLY A 996 36.65 -13.62 -42.32
CA GLY A 996 37.47 -14.49 -41.48
C GLY A 996 38.07 -13.77 -40.27
N GLY A 997 38.29 -12.45 -40.38
CA GLY A 997 39.01 -11.71 -39.35
C GLY A 997 40.53 -11.89 -39.45
N LEU A 998 41.18 -12.09 -38.31
CA LEU A 998 42.63 -12.29 -38.20
C LEU A 998 42.93 -13.79 -38.17
N GLY A 999 43.72 -14.31 -39.10
CA GLY A 999 44.01 -15.75 -39.09
C GLY A 999 44.31 -16.30 -40.47
N ALA A 1000 44.75 -17.55 -40.56
CA ALA A 1000 44.85 -18.21 -41.86
C ALA A 1000 43.57 -19.02 -42.14
N ASP A 1001 42.51 -18.33 -42.53
CA ASP A 1001 41.16 -18.86 -42.50
C ASP A 1001 40.83 -19.73 -43.72
N ILE A 1002 39.72 -20.46 -43.62
CA ILE A 1002 39.14 -21.23 -44.71
C ILE A 1002 37.71 -20.75 -44.93
N LEU A 1003 37.51 -20.05 -46.04
CA LEU A 1003 36.22 -19.52 -46.44
C LEU A 1003 35.63 -20.36 -47.58
N VAL A 1004 34.38 -20.77 -47.42
CA VAL A 1004 33.63 -21.59 -48.38
C VAL A 1004 32.24 -20.97 -48.53
N GLY A 1005 31.99 -20.28 -49.64
CA GLY A 1005 30.72 -19.59 -49.88
C GLY A 1005 29.60 -20.58 -50.12
N GLY A 1006 29.74 -21.41 -51.16
CA GLY A 1006 28.82 -22.49 -51.46
C GLY A 1006 28.06 -22.22 -52.75
N ALA A 1007 26.75 -21.96 -52.66
CA ALA A 1007 25.90 -21.74 -53.82
C ALA A 1007 25.05 -20.48 -53.64
N GLY A 1008 25.31 -19.47 -54.46
CA GLY A 1008 24.62 -18.18 -54.48
C GLY A 1008 25.61 -17.13 -54.97
N GLU A 1009 25.30 -15.85 -54.73
CA GLU A 1009 26.25 -14.76 -54.96
C GLU A 1009 26.92 -14.44 -53.62
N ASP A 1010 28.08 -15.04 -53.35
CA ASP A 1010 28.74 -14.96 -52.04
C ASP A 1010 29.75 -13.80 -51.98
N SER A 1011 29.93 -13.20 -50.80
CA SER A 1011 30.87 -12.10 -50.55
C SER A 1011 31.92 -12.49 -49.52
N PHE A 1012 33.20 -12.32 -49.88
CA PHE A 1012 34.33 -12.60 -49.00
C PHE A 1012 35.04 -11.30 -48.64
N ARG A 1013 34.96 -10.87 -47.37
CA ARG A 1013 35.56 -9.62 -46.89
C ARG A 1013 36.95 -9.86 -46.31
N PHE A 1014 37.85 -8.93 -46.62
CA PHE A 1014 39.18 -8.81 -46.05
C PHE A 1014 39.28 -7.46 -45.33
N SER A 1015 39.19 -7.49 -44.01
CA SER A 1015 39.05 -6.31 -43.14
C SER A 1015 40.22 -6.11 -42.17
N THR A 1016 41.20 -7.01 -42.13
CA THR A 1016 42.26 -7.04 -41.10
C THR A 1016 43.68 -6.84 -41.66
N GLU A 1017 44.67 -6.65 -40.76
CA GLU A 1017 46.06 -6.39 -41.14
C GLU A 1017 46.68 -7.53 -41.97
N LEU A 1018 47.29 -7.19 -43.11
CA LEU A 1018 47.90 -8.18 -44.01
C LEU A 1018 49.20 -8.76 -43.44
N GLY A 1019 49.38 -10.08 -43.53
CA GLY A 1019 50.60 -10.74 -43.05
C GLY A 1019 50.74 -12.18 -43.52
N ASN A 1020 51.95 -12.75 -43.41
CA ASN A 1020 52.19 -14.14 -43.82
C ASN A 1020 51.43 -15.17 -42.97
N ASP A 1021 51.04 -14.79 -41.76
CA ASP A 1021 50.26 -15.61 -40.84
C ASP A 1021 48.75 -15.33 -40.97
N ASN A 1022 48.34 -14.34 -41.77
CA ASN A 1022 46.97 -13.92 -42.06
C ASN A 1022 46.65 -14.10 -43.56
N VAL A 1023 46.68 -15.35 -44.03
CA VAL A 1023 46.47 -15.69 -45.47
C VAL A 1023 45.33 -16.68 -45.63
N ASP A 1024 44.20 -16.17 -46.09
CA ASP A 1024 42.96 -16.92 -46.15
C ASP A 1024 42.87 -17.83 -47.37
N LYS A 1025 42.02 -18.86 -47.26
CA LYS A 1025 41.79 -19.84 -48.31
C LYS A 1025 40.33 -19.85 -48.73
N ILE A 1026 40.04 -19.22 -49.86
CA ILE A 1026 38.74 -19.32 -50.52
C ILE A 1026 38.70 -20.62 -51.35
N LYS A 1027 37.78 -21.54 -51.04
CA LYS A 1027 37.78 -22.89 -51.64
C LYS A 1027 36.94 -23.06 -52.89
N ASP A 1028 35.93 -22.23 -53.10
CA ASP A 1028 34.88 -22.46 -54.11
C ASP A 1028 34.39 -21.20 -54.84
N PHE A 1029 35.22 -20.15 -54.89
CA PHE A 1029 34.92 -18.92 -55.60
C PHE A 1029 34.42 -19.13 -57.04
N SER A 1030 33.25 -18.59 -57.35
CA SER A 1030 32.54 -18.66 -58.62
C SER A 1030 32.57 -17.31 -59.33
N VAL A 1031 33.44 -17.21 -60.34
CA VAL A 1031 33.64 -15.97 -61.12
C VAL A 1031 32.33 -15.48 -61.75
N GLY A 1032 31.99 -14.22 -61.49
CA GLY A 1032 30.77 -13.57 -61.97
C GLY A 1032 29.49 -13.87 -61.18
N GLU A 1033 29.58 -14.65 -60.10
CA GLU A 1033 28.54 -14.78 -59.06
C GLU A 1033 29.07 -14.23 -57.73
N ASP A 1034 30.29 -14.60 -57.33
CA ASP A 1034 30.88 -14.20 -56.05
C ASP A 1034 31.69 -12.90 -56.14
N LEU A 1035 31.86 -12.22 -55.00
CA LEU A 1035 32.60 -10.97 -54.84
C LEU A 1035 33.68 -11.05 -53.76
N ILE A 1036 34.78 -10.34 -53.98
CA ILE A 1036 35.80 -10.06 -52.97
C ILE A 1036 35.66 -8.61 -52.52
N LEU A 1037 35.46 -8.41 -51.22
CA LEU A 1037 35.33 -7.11 -50.58
C LEU A 1037 36.67 -6.75 -49.90
N LEU A 1038 37.23 -5.60 -50.26
CA LEU A 1038 38.52 -5.12 -49.78
C LEU A 1038 38.29 -3.88 -48.93
N ASP A 1039 38.60 -3.94 -47.65
CA ASP A 1039 38.43 -2.80 -46.76
C ASP A 1039 39.39 -1.65 -47.12
N ASN A 1040 38.85 -0.44 -47.32
CA ASN A 1040 39.66 0.70 -47.74
C ASN A 1040 40.72 1.12 -46.70
N GLY A 1041 40.52 0.81 -45.40
CA GLY A 1041 41.51 1.07 -44.36
C GLY A 1041 42.78 0.22 -44.55
N ILE A 1042 42.62 -1.03 -44.96
CA ILE A 1042 43.71 -1.98 -45.20
C ILE A 1042 44.32 -1.80 -46.59
N PHE A 1043 43.48 -1.59 -47.60
CA PHE A 1043 43.86 -1.51 -49.00
C PHE A 1043 43.88 -0.05 -49.54
N ALA A 1044 44.39 0.89 -48.73
CA ALA A 1044 44.29 2.33 -48.94
C ALA A 1044 44.86 2.86 -50.29
N GLU A 1045 45.75 2.13 -50.96
CA GLU A 1045 46.33 2.54 -52.25
C GLU A 1045 45.48 2.13 -53.47
N LEU A 1046 44.32 1.49 -53.26
CA LEU A 1046 43.38 1.09 -54.33
C LEU A 1046 42.45 2.23 -54.79
N GLY A 1047 42.28 3.30 -54.00
CA GLY A 1047 41.42 4.43 -54.34
C GLY A 1047 40.33 4.67 -53.30
N GLY A 1048 39.19 5.22 -53.74
CA GLY A 1048 38.01 5.39 -52.87
C GLY A 1048 37.07 4.19 -52.96
N THR A 1049 36.10 4.10 -52.05
CA THR A 1049 35.09 3.03 -52.01
C THR A 1049 34.33 2.89 -53.33
N GLY A 1050 34.01 1.65 -53.71
CA GLY A 1050 33.35 1.28 -54.96
C GLY A 1050 34.11 0.24 -55.79
N ALA A 1051 33.76 0.13 -57.08
CA ALA A 1051 34.38 -0.86 -57.96
C ALA A 1051 35.88 -0.62 -58.15
N LEU A 1052 36.66 -1.71 -58.19
CA LEU A 1052 38.10 -1.63 -58.42
C LEU A 1052 38.42 -1.06 -59.81
N ASP A 1053 39.40 -0.16 -59.91
CA ASP A 1053 39.84 0.38 -61.20
C ASP A 1053 40.39 -0.77 -62.08
N LEU A 1054 39.94 -0.86 -63.33
CA LEU A 1054 40.40 -1.86 -64.31
C LEU A 1054 41.92 -1.89 -64.49
N THR A 1055 42.62 -0.79 -64.21
CA THR A 1055 44.08 -0.66 -64.28
C THR A 1055 44.80 -1.10 -63.00
N ALA A 1056 44.07 -1.32 -61.91
CA ALA A 1056 44.61 -1.76 -60.62
C ALA A 1056 44.67 -3.30 -60.48
N PHE A 1057 44.10 -4.06 -61.42
CA PHE A 1057 44.06 -5.52 -61.37
C PHE A 1057 44.89 -6.17 -62.49
N HIS A 1058 45.71 -7.16 -62.14
CA HIS A 1058 46.43 -7.99 -63.11
C HIS A 1058 46.39 -9.49 -62.80
N MET A 1059 46.08 -10.29 -63.82
CA MET A 1059 46.20 -11.76 -63.76
C MET A 1059 47.51 -12.22 -64.40
N SER A 1060 48.34 -12.92 -63.63
CA SER A 1060 49.67 -13.40 -64.00
C SER A 1060 49.74 -14.93 -63.91
N ALA A 1061 50.64 -15.58 -64.66
CA ALA A 1061 50.93 -17.01 -64.50
C ALA A 1061 52.14 -17.28 -63.60
N ALA A 1062 52.72 -16.23 -63.02
CA ALA A 1062 53.88 -16.31 -62.16
C ALA A 1062 53.78 -15.37 -60.94
N GLY A 1063 52.60 -14.77 -60.71
CA GLY A 1063 52.36 -13.82 -59.61
C GLY A 1063 53.06 -12.46 -59.73
N VAL A 1064 53.50 -12.09 -60.93
CA VAL A 1064 54.24 -10.83 -61.18
C VAL A 1064 53.33 -9.77 -61.80
N SER A 1065 53.51 -8.49 -61.45
CA SER A 1065 52.77 -7.38 -62.07
C SER A 1065 53.16 -7.15 -63.54
N GLN A 1066 52.26 -6.58 -64.33
CA GLN A 1066 52.49 -6.17 -65.71
C GLN A 1066 53.05 -4.74 -65.78
N ASP A 1067 52.55 -3.84 -64.95
CA ASP A 1067 53.08 -2.49 -64.78
C ASP A 1067 52.88 -1.95 -63.35
N ALA A 1068 53.28 -0.70 -63.13
CA ALA A 1068 53.29 -0.10 -61.80
C ALA A 1068 51.92 0.41 -61.32
N ALA A 1069 50.87 0.28 -62.14
CA ALA A 1069 49.49 0.58 -61.73
C ALA A 1069 48.77 -0.63 -61.14
N ASP A 1070 49.25 -1.85 -61.43
CA ASP A 1070 48.70 -3.06 -60.85
C ASP A 1070 48.91 -3.05 -59.33
N ARG A 1071 47.82 -3.23 -58.59
CA ARG A 1071 47.78 -3.26 -57.13
C ARG A 1071 47.27 -4.59 -56.61
N ILE A 1072 46.29 -5.20 -57.27
CA ILE A 1072 45.80 -6.56 -56.98
C ILE A 1072 46.30 -7.49 -58.08
N ILE A 1073 47.03 -8.54 -57.68
CA ILE A 1073 47.65 -9.51 -58.59
C ILE A 1073 47.13 -10.90 -58.27
N TYR A 1074 46.54 -11.58 -59.25
CA TYR A 1074 46.14 -12.98 -59.13
C TYR A 1074 47.10 -13.88 -59.91
N ASP A 1075 47.80 -14.77 -59.22
CA ASP A 1075 48.63 -15.82 -59.83
C ASP A 1075 47.77 -17.03 -60.22
N SER A 1076 47.47 -17.16 -61.51
CA SER A 1076 46.65 -18.24 -62.05
C SER A 1076 47.27 -19.64 -61.94
N ASP A 1077 48.60 -19.78 -61.79
CA ASP A 1077 49.28 -21.08 -61.66
C ASP A 1077 49.26 -21.60 -60.20
N SER A 1078 49.40 -20.70 -59.22
CA SER A 1078 49.42 -21.03 -57.79
C SER A 1078 48.09 -20.77 -57.08
N GLY A 1079 47.26 -19.87 -57.61
CA GLY A 1079 46.02 -19.36 -57.02
C GLY A 1079 46.23 -18.24 -55.99
N ALA A 1080 47.47 -17.73 -55.83
CA ALA A 1080 47.77 -16.68 -54.85
C ALA A 1080 47.17 -15.33 -55.28
N LEU A 1081 46.59 -14.62 -54.32
CA LEU A 1081 46.10 -13.26 -54.49
C LEU A 1081 46.98 -12.32 -53.67
N LEU A 1082 47.60 -11.35 -54.35
CA LEU A 1082 48.62 -10.47 -53.79
C LEU A 1082 48.22 -9.00 -53.91
N TYR A 1083 48.62 -8.21 -52.92
CA TYR A 1083 48.47 -6.77 -52.90
C TYR A 1083 49.85 -6.08 -52.98
N ASP A 1084 50.08 -5.31 -54.03
CA ASP A 1084 51.32 -4.58 -54.33
C ASP A 1084 51.13 -3.08 -54.07
N ALA A 1085 51.10 -2.68 -52.79
CA ALA A 1085 50.81 -1.30 -52.38
C ALA A 1085 51.72 -0.25 -53.06
N ASP A 1086 53.01 -0.56 -53.29
CA ASP A 1086 53.97 0.37 -53.88
C ASP A 1086 54.11 0.27 -55.42
N GLY A 1087 53.46 -0.72 -56.03
CA GLY A 1087 53.48 -0.97 -57.47
C GLY A 1087 54.83 -1.41 -58.03
N SER A 1088 55.68 -2.03 -57.22
CA SER A 1088 57.06 -2.38 -57.60
C SER A 1088 57.22 -3.75 -58.28
N GLY A 1089 56.23 -4.65 -58.17
CA GLY A 1089 56.15 -5.88 -58.97
C GLY A 1089 57.13 -7.00 -58.63
N ASP A 1090 57.09 -7.52 -57.40
CA ASP A 1090 57.52 -8.88 -56.93
C ASP A 1090 58.17 -8.84 -55.53
N ILE A 1091 58.71 -7.70 -55.11
CA ILE A 1091 59.55 -7.61 -53.89
C ILE A 1091 58.78 -6.97 -52.70
N GLY A 1092 57.64 -6.31 -52.98
CA GLY A 1092 56.77 -5.67 -51.98
C GLY A 1092 55.33 -6.21 -51.91
N ALA A 1093 54.93 -7.10 -52.81
CA ALA A 1093 53.55 -7.61 -52.85
C ALA A 1093 53.30 -8.61 -51.72
N ILE A 1094 52.25 -8.37 -50.93
CA ILE A 1094 51.85 -9.21 -49.78
C ILE A 1094 50.73 -10.14 -50.25
N GLN A 1095 50.91 -11.45 -50.07
CA GLN A 1095 49.82 -12.39 -50.29
C GLN A 1095 48.81 -12.26 -49.14
N PHE A 1096 47.54 -12.07 -49.46
CA PHE A 1096 46.46 -11.99 -48.47
C PHE A 1096 45.43 -13.11 -48.63
N ALA A 1097 45.33 -13.72 -49.81
CA ALA A 1097 44.45 -14.87 -50.01
C ALA A 1097 45.06 -15.93 -50.94
N GLN A 1098 44.49 -17.12 -50.87
CA GLN A 1098 44.79 -18.28 -51.67
C GLN A 1098 43.49 -18.87 -52.22
N MET A 1099 43.31 -18.78 -53.53
CA MET A 1099 42.11 -19.22 -54.25
C MET A 1099 42.37 -20.50 -55.04
N GLN A 1100 41.35 -20.97 -55.77
CA GLN A 1100 41.48 -22.02 -56.78
C GLN A 1100 42.45 -21.58 -57.89
N THR A 1101 43.05 -22.55 -58.61
CA THR A 1101 43.95 -22.26 -59.74
C THR A 1101 43.18 -22.13 -61.05
N GLY A 1102 43.64 -21.26 -61.95
CA GLY A 1102 43.06 -21.08 -63.28
C GLY A 1102 41.70 -20.39 -63.32
N LEU A 1103 41.33 -19.61 -62.30
CA LEU A 1103 40.14 -18.75 -62.35
C LEU A 1103 40.34 -17.61 -63.36
N SER A 1104 39.26 -17.15 -63.99
CA SER A 1104 39.27 -16.05 -64.95
C SER A 1104 38.86 -14.72 -64.30
N LEU A 1105 39.54 -14.34 -63.22
CA LEU A 1105 39.24 -13.12 -62.45
C LEU A 1105 39.49 -11.84 -63.25
N SER A 1106 38.76 -10.79 -62.88
CA SER A 1106 38.82 -9.43 -63.41
C SER A 1106 38.62 -8.41 -62.29
N ALA A 1107 38.79 -7.11 -62.59
CA ALA A 1107 38.52 -6.07 -61.59
C ALA A 1107 37.04 -6.02 -61.15
N ASP A 1108 36.11 -6.53 -61.97
CA ASP A 1108 34.68 -6.55 -61.65
C ASP A 1108 34.34 -7.52 -60.50
N ASP A 1109 35.24 -8.47 -60.18
CA ASP A 1109 35.08 -9.42 -59.07
C ASP A 1109 35.50 -8.81 -57.71
N PHE A 1110 35.92 -7.53 -57.68
CA PHE A 1110 36.43 -6.84 -56.50
C PHE A 1110 35.68 -5.53 -56.22
N VAL A 1111 35.34 -5.30 -54.95
CA VAL A 1111 34.74 -4.05 -54.46
C VAL A 1111 35.53 -3.54 -53.28
N ILE A 1112 35.85 -2.24 -53.28
CA ILE A 1112 36.46 -1.55 -52.15
C ILE A 1112 35.32 -1.06 -51.25
N VAL A 1113 35.30 -1.51 -50.00
CA VAL A 1113 34.26 -1.18 -49.01
C VAL A 1113 34.73 -0.15 -48.00
#